data_AF-A0A101M3N5-F1
#
_entry.id   AF-A0A101M3N5-F1
#
_cell.length_a   1.000
_cell.length_b   1.000
_cell.length_c   1.000
_cell.angle_alpha   90.00
_cell.angle_beta   90.00
_cell.angle_gamma   90.00
#
_symmetry.space_group_name_H-M   'P 1'
#
loop_
_entity.id
_entity.type
_entity.pdbx_description
1 polymer ?
#
loop_
_entity_poly.entity_id
_entity_poly.type
_entity_poly.pdbx_seq_one_letter_code
_entity_poly.pdbx_strand_id
1 'polypeptide(L)'
;MFFYSVESNSLIRVASLVEQLESSVRHQASLFKSGRCNKPFSSATNDFKVKKSGNDFKVKKSGKDRKSSKLVMMYPFGSGLVQFMEERKLISLVTDLSGTVRVEKKKGSYFLPSHLYAVCNFDISLLPIKLNLPMVCKPRDWTSACRGDQNPRYLSDLSGGYLSGPTGGLYDRYRLLSSGDINHFYIDIGREKNYEKLCVVMNKQQGQAFQINSYWFQFLQDNEDSFVESGLLMPRFLSSMNIKDVSNLLREFHMKDEVIKKLCSFSELLRTLSKNIQRSRYENLIMKLAQAYDGYHFDLPAFLDFRGRIYRSGVLHFHERDLARSLIVFADLKSQGTSDDKTNFEAAAFHYKSFDSVDDGLDWFSNDFFSQRGSPDVFMYAREAKRPFQFHAHLMALVSKNMKLISSIPFTQDASASAFQILSYFLLDAPLASRTNLIPSLDGKIQDVYSYILEDLKVFMIAEMENKNLSTIVCNQLTRKLVKGIFMPMIYGKTLMSTARDLKDHLSHFITHKESFEVASVCFKFWRTQFPGMECLIRLIRHIGWIASARDRPVFYRVPYFTTVQDYMIMVPINIWFYDGLHKKRHRVTLRVSSSKRDRRKTDISTFVNFIHQRDAHIAMKVVERMLEKGAPIYTVHDNFITTAEYTHDLPRIYIKVICDMGPPLSILNEFIYMNIIQPIVKVESDGPHEGYFADKVISKEILHYYLKANVPENISKRMMATWEERISGILTSYENYTRYVCGDFQSPTPMDCFRAHEEKWEKFQSKLLREEGNYYCVHY
;
A
#
# COMPACT_ATOMS: atom_id res chain seq x y z
N MET A 1 4.80 -13.92 -12.83
CA MET A 1 6.28 -14.04 -12.81
C MET A 1 6.64 -14.41 -11.39
N PHE A 2 6.78 -15.70 -11.10
CA PHE A 2 6.67 -16.17 -9.71
C PHE A 2 7.99 -16.34 -8.98
N PHE A 3 9.06 -16.65 -9.71
CA PHE A 3 10.38 -16.83 -9.12
C PHE A 3 11.08 -15.47 -9.16
N TYR A 4 10.58 -14.50 -8.41
CA TYR A 4 11.26 -13.22 -8.31
C TYR A 4 12.34 -13.29 -7.23
N SER A 5 13.45 -12.59 -7.46
CA SER A 5 14.65 -12.55 -6.61
C SER A 5 14.48 -11.77 -5.30
N VAL A 6 13.28 -11.28 -4.98
CA VAL A 6 13.04 -10.35 -3.87
C VAL A 6 12.32 -11.00 -2.67
N GLU A 7 11.67 -12.15 -2.84
CA GLU A 7 11.11 -12.90 -1.70
C GLU A 7 12.16 -13.81 -1.07
N SER A 8 12.14 -13.90 0.27
CA SER A 8 13.13 -14.54 1.15
C SER A 8 13.49 -15.99 0.81
N ASN A 9 12.71 -16.65 -0.03
CA ASN A 9 13.00 -17.95 -0.59
C ASN A 9 12.68 -17.98 -2.09
N SER A 10 13.53 -18.57 -2.92
CA SER A 10 13.19 -18.97 -4.32
C SER A 10 12.23 -20.17 -4.34
N LEU A 11 11.24 -20.16 -3.44
CA LEU A 11 10.25 -21.19 -3.17
C LEU A 11 8.87 -20.57 -3.40
N ILE A 12 8.14 -21.05 -4.40
CA ILE A 12 6.74 -20.62 -4.62
C ILE A 12 5.84 -21.71 -4.10
N ARG A 13 4.79 -21.34 -3.36
CA ARG A 13 3.74 -22.30 -3.02
C ARG A 13 3.15 -22.88 -4.29
N VAL A 14 3.13 -24.20 -4.41
CA VAL A 14 2.59 -24.86 -5.61
C VAL A 14 1.14 -24.43 -5.88
N ALA A 15 0.37 -24.10 -4.83
CA ALA A 15 -0.99 -23.55 -4.95
C ALA A 15 -1.02 -22.30 -5.82
N SER A 16 -0.16 -21.34 -5.49
CA SER A 16 -0.02 -20.08 -6.21
C SER A 16 0.44 -20.33 -7.63
N LEU A 17 1.44 -21.21 -7.83
CA LEU A 17 1.95 -21.58 -9.16
C LEU A 17 0.84 -22.11 -10.07
N VAL A 18 0.06 -23.08 -9.58
CA VAL A 18 -1.08 -23.67 -10.30
C VAL A 18 -2.11 -22.59 -10.69
N GLU A 19 -2.48 -21.72 -9.75
CA GLU A 19 -3.50 -20.70 -9.97
C GLU A 19 -3.15 -19.73 -11.11
N GLN A 20 -1.94 -19.17 -11.12
CA GLN A 20 -1.57 -18.21 -12.16
C GLN A 20 -1.32 -18.91 -13.51
N LEU A 21 -0.81 -20.15 -13.53
CA LEU A 21 -0.66 -20.92 -14.78
C LEU A 21 -2.04 -21.16 -15.40
N GLU A 22 -3.01 -21.60 -14.60
CA GLU A 22 -4.41 -21.75 -15.02
C GLU A 22 -4.99 -20.42 -15.51
N SER A 23 -4.84 -19.36 -14.71
CA SER A 23 -5.34 -18.01 -15.04
C SER A 23 -4.72 -17.49 -16.34
N SER A 24 -3.42 -17.67 -16.53
CA SER A 24 -2.70 -17.24 -17.74
C SER A 24 -3.24 -17.92 -18.99
N VAL A 25 -3.47 -19.24 -18.94
CA VAL A 25 -4.02 -20.00 -20.08
C VAL A 25 -5.45 -19.57 -20.38
N ARG A 26 -6.31 -19.44 -19.35
CA ARG A 26 -7.70 -19.00 -19.54
C ARG A 26 -7.80 -17.58 -20.07
N HIS A 27 -6.96 -16.68 -19.58
CA HIS A 27 -6.89 -15.29 -20.02
C HIS A 27 -6.45 -15.21 -21.49
N GLN A 28 -5.38 -15.94 -21.87
CA GLN A 28 -4.95 -16.06 -23.27
C GLN A 28 -6.08 -16.58 -24.17
N ALA A 29 -6.76 -17.65 -23.77
CA ALA A 29 -7.88 -18.22 -24.52
C ALA A 29 -9.05 -17.21 -24.68
N SER A 30 -9.31 -16.40 -23.65
CA SER A 30 -10.30 -15.31 -23.73
C SER A 30 -9.90 -14.24 -24.74
N LEU A 31 -8.63 -13.80 -24.72
CA LEU A 31 -8.10 -12.83 -25.66
C LEU A 31 -8.19 -13.31 -27.11
N PHE A 32 -7.88 -14.59 -27.37
CA PHE A 32 -8.03 -15.18 -28.71
C PHE A 32 -9.49 -15.22 -29.17
N LYS A 33 -10.45 -15.38 -28.25
CA LYS A 33 -11.88 -15.31 -28.57
C LYS A 33 -12.34 -13.88 -28.83
N SER A 34 -11.88 -12.91 -28.05
CA SER A 34 -12.22 -11.49 -28.26
C SER A 34 -11.52 -10.90 -29.49
N GLY A 35 -10.32 -11.37 -29.86
CA GLY A 35 -9.61 -10.91 -31.07
C GLY A 35 -10.35 -11.23 -32.38
N ARG A 36 -11.34 -12.14 -32.36
CA ARG A 36 -12.24 -12.41 -33.49
C ARG A 36 -13.53 -11.58 -33.46
N CYS A 37 -13.75 -10.79 -32.41
CA CYS A 37 -14.98 -10.05 -32.18
C CYS A 37 -14.62 -8.60 -31.88
N ASN A 38 -14.96 -7.65 -32.77
CA ASN A 38 -14.76 -6.20 -32.59
C ASN A 38 -15.60 -5.63 -31.43
N LYS A 39 -15.47 -6.16 -30.20
CA LYS A 39 -16.18 -5.74 -28.99
C LYS A 39 -15.20 -5.40 -27.87
N PRO A 40 -15.46 -4.35 -27.07
CA PRO A 40 -14.64 -4.00 -25.91
C PRO A 40 -14.68 -5.12 -24.85
N PHE A 41 -13.52 -5.35 -24.20
CA PHE A 41 -13.27 -6.49 -23.30
C PHE A 41 -14.23 -6.56 -22.09
N SER A 42 -14.82 -5.43 -21.68
CA SER A 42 -15.85 -5.36 -20.62
C SER A 42 -17.13 -6.14 -20.95
N SER A 43 -17.38 -6.40 -22.24
CA SER A 43 -18.52 -7.22 -22.69
C SER A 43 -18.22 -8.73 -22.74
N ALA A 44 -16.94 -9.12 -22.89
CA ALA A 44 -16.55 -10.53 -23.06
C ALA A 44 -16.55 -11.33 -21.74
N THR A 45 -16.40 -10.66 -20.59
CA THR A 45 -16.49 -11.31 -19.26
C THR A 45 -17.93 -11.67 -18.88
N ASN A 46 -18.93 -11.03 -19.50
CA ASN A 46 -20.34 -11.40 -19.31
C ASN A 46 -20.74 -12.68 -20.05
N ASP A 47 -20.06 -13.04 -21.16
CA ASP A 47 -20.44 -14.20 -21.99
C ASP A 47 -20.07 -15.56 -21.38
N PHE A 48 -19.25 -15.58 -20.32
CA PHE A 48 -18.99 -16.79 -19.52
C PHE A 48 -19.84 -16.89 -18.25
N LYS A 49 -20.80 -15.99 -18.05
CA LYS A 49 -21.94 -16.31 -17.18
C LYS A 49 -22.61 -17.54 -17.79
N VAL A 50 -22.47 -18.66 -17.09
CA VAL A 50 -23.32 -19.84 -17.21
C VAL A 50 -24.71 -19.36 -17.58
N LYS A 51 -25.20 -19.75 -18.77
CA LYS A 51 -26.62 -19.66 -19.11
C LYS A 51 -27.38 -20.26 -17.92
N LYS A 52 -27.88 -19.41 -17.03
CA LYS A 52 -29.01 -19.76 -16.17
C LYS A 52 -30.23 -19.76 -17.09
N SER A 53 -30.31 -20.74 -17.97
CA SER A 53 -31.58 -21.07 -18.59
C SER A 53 -32.41 -21.75 -17.51
N GLY A 54 -33.33 -20.99 -16.93
CA GLY A 54 -34.51 -21.59 -16.33
C GLY A 54 -35.24 -22.35 -17.44
N ASN A 55 -35.18 -23.67 -17.37
CA ASN A 55 -36.22 -24.53 -17.88
C ASN A 55 -36.10 -25.87 -17.15
N ASP A 56 -37.17 -26.19 -16.44
CA ASP A 56 -37.42 -27.48 -15.83
C ASP A 56 -37.28 -28.59 -16.88
N PHE A 57 -36.16 -29.31 -16.86
CA PHE A 57 -36.09 -30.65 -17.44
C PHE A 57 -36.16 -31.66 -16.30
N LYS A 58 -37.38 -32.11 -16.01
CA LYS A 58 -37.64 -33.32 -15.23
C LYS A 58 -37.06 -34.52 -15.99
N VAL A 59 -35.87 -34.97 -15.61
CA VAL A 59 -35.34 -36.29 -16.00
C VAL A 59 -35.58 -37.27 -14.86
N LYS A 60 -36.32 -38.33 -15.17
CA LYS A 60 -36.68 -39.43 -14.26
C LYS A 60 -35.42 -40.03 -13.62
N LYS A 61 -35.42 -40.10 -12.28
CA LYS A 61 -34.38 -40.76 -11.47
C LYS A 61 -34.57 -42.27 -11.52
N SER A 62 -33.59 -42.99 -12.07
CA SER A 62 -33.31 -44.39 -11.70
C SER A 62 -32.09 -44.43 -10.77
N GLY A 63 -32.15 -45.32 -9.78
CA GLY A 63 -31.20 -45.38 -8.67
C GLY A 63 -29.84 -45.97 -9.03
N LYS A 64 -28.85 -45.61 -8.20
CA LYS A 64 -27.41 -45.97 -8.24
C LYS A 64 -26.54 -45.10 -9.16
N ASP A 65 -26.35 -43.85 -8.75
CA ASP A 65 -25.03 -43.18 -8.81
C ASP A 65 -25.05 -41.94 -7.91
N ARG A 66 -24.71 -42.16 -6.64
CA ARG A 66 -24.49 -41.06 -5.68
C ARG A 66 -23.02 -40.64 -5.76
N LYS A 67 -22.81 -39.37 -6.13
CA LYS A 67 -21.60 -38.52 -6.01
C LYS A 67 -20.82 -38.29 -7.30
N SER A 68 -21.35 -37.47 -8.20
CA SER A 68 -20.49 -36.56 -8.97
C SER A 68 -21.27 -35.34 -9.47
N SER A 69 -20.57 -34.22 -9.63
CA SER A 69 -21.02 -32.95 -10.20
C SER A 69 -21.83 -31.98 -9.31
N LYS A 70 -21.18 -31.48 -8.24
CA LYS A 70 -21.16 -30.02 -8.06
C LYS A 70 -19.92 -29.55 -8.81
N LEU A 71 -20.08 -28.66 -9.79
CA LEU A 71 -19.00 -28.04 -10.55
C LEU A 71 -17.89 -27.55 -9.62
N VAL A 72 -16.86 -28.37 -9.45
CA VAL A 72 -15.58 -27.95 -8.88
C VAL A 72 -14.87 -27.27 -10.03
N MET A 73 -14.48 -26.00 -9.87
CA MET A 73 -13.49 -25.37 -10.75
C MET A 73 -12.25 -26.27 -10.77
N MET A 74 -12.11 -27.07 -11.81
CA MET A 74 -10.90 -27.86 -12.03
C MET A 74 -9.82 -26.88 -12.52
N TYR A 75 -8.59 -27.07 -12.06
CA TYR A 75 -7.41 -26.34 -12.52
C TYR A 75 -6.55 -27.25 -13.43
N PRO A 76 -7.11 -27.84 -14.50
CA PRO A 76 -6.43 -28.88 -15.26
C PRO A 76 -5.16 -28.37 -15.96
N PHE A 77 -5.17 -27.12 -16.45
CA PHE A 77 -4.01 -26.54 -17.11
C PHE A 77 -2.92 -26.21 -16.10
N GLY A 78 -3.29 -25.59 -14.97
CA GLY A 78 -2.36 -25.28 -13.90
C GLY A 78 -1.72 -26.53 -13.32
N SER A 79 -2.50 -27.57 -13.00
CA SER A 79 -1.96 -28.83 -12.50
C SER A 79 -1.11 -29.56 -13.53
N GLY A 80 -1.57 -29.62 -14.78
CA GLY A 80 -0.85 -30.29 -15.87
C GLY A 80 0.48 -29.60 -16.20
N LEU A 81 0.51 -28.27 -16.19
CA LEU A 81 1.74 -27.51 -16.43
C LEU A 81 2.75 -27.65 -15.29
N VAL A 82 2.31 -27.69 -14.02
CA VAL A 82 3.22 -27.98 -12.90
C VAL A 82 3.82 -29.38 -13.04
N GLN A 83 3.00 -30.38 -13.33
CA GLN A 83 3.47 -31.75 -13.57
C GLN A 83 4.48 -31.79 -14.73
N PHE A 84 4.16 -31.13 -15.85
CA PHE A 84 5.06 -31.04 -16.99
C PHE A 84 6.40 -30.38 -16.64
N MET A 85 6.38 -29.30 -15.86
CA MET A 85 7.60 -28.62 -15.43
C MET A 85 8.46 -29.50 -14.51
N GLU A 86 7.84 -30.28 -13.62
CA GLU A 86 8.53 -31.24 -12.76
C GLU A 86 9.13 -32.40 -13.58
N GLU A 87 8.36 -33.01 -14.48
CA GLU A 87 8.83 -34.09 -15.36
C GLU A 87 10.02 -33.67 -16.24
N ARG A 88 10.03 -32.40 -16.68
CA ARG A 88 11.14 -31.80 -17.42
C ARG A 88 12.31 -31.36 -16.54
N LYS A 89 12.25 -31.63 -15.23
CA LYS A 89 13.25 -31.24 -14.21
C LYS A 89 13.50 -29.74 -14.17
N LEU A 90 12.55 -28.91 -14.62
CA LEU A 90 12.64 -27.45 -14.54
C LEU A 90 12.41 -26.97 -13.10
N ILE A 91 11.57 -27.68 -12.36
CA ILE A 91 11.32 -27.44 -10.95
C ILE A 91 11.50 -28.71 -10.12
N SER A 92 11.80 -28.55 -8.84
CA SER A 92 11.72 -29.59 -7.81
C SER A 92 10.64 -29.24 -6.80
N LEU A 93 9.88 -30.23 -6.35
CA LEU A 93 8.88 -30.03 -5.31
C LEU A 93 9.46 -30.37 -3.94
N VAL A 94 9.39 -29.40 -3.03
CA VAL A 94 9.93 -29.51 -1.68
C VAL A 94 8.79 -29.32 -0.69
N THR A 95 8.66 -30.27 0.24
CA THR A 95 7.73 -30.13 1.36
C THR A 95 8.43 -29.38 2.47
N ASP A 96 7.87 -28.24 2.85
CA ASP A 96 8.34 -27.53 4.02
C ASP A 96 7.74 -28.14 5.28
N LEU A 97 8.62 -28.72 6.10
CA LEU A 97 8.29 -29.22 7.44
C LEU A 97 8.69 -28.22 8.54
N SER A 98 9.28 -27.06 8.19
CA SER A 98 9.77 -26.07 9.15
C SER A 98 8.66 -25.22 9.79
N GLY A 99 7.40 -25.41 9.38
CA GLY A 99 6.27 -24.70 9.93
C GLY A 99 6.14 -24.94 11.44
N THR A 100 6.66 -24.04 12.25
CA THR A 100 6.61 -24.08 13.73
C THR A 100 5.20 -23.87 14.30
N VAL A 101 4.24 -23.48 13.45
CA VAL A 101 2.88 -23.12 13.85
C VAL A 101 1.99 -24.35 13.88
N ARG A 102 1.67 -24.81 15.09
CA ARG A 102 0.66 -25.84 15.35
C ARG A 102 -0.73 -25.30 15.01
N VAL A 103 -1.41 -25.91 14.04
CA VAL A 103 -2.82 -25.60 13.74
C VAL A 103 -3.69 -26.50 14.59
N GLU A 104 -4.32 -25.90 15.60
CA GLU A 104 -5.21 -26.57 16.53
C GLU A 104 -6.55 -26.94 15.86
N LYS A 105 -6.92 -28.22 15.93
CA LYS A 105 -8.24 -28.71 15.54
C LYS A 105 -9.21 -28.49 16.70
N LYS A 106 -10.50 -28.43 16.39
CA LYS A 106 -11.61 -28.26 17.36
C LYS A 106 -11.64 -29.23 18.56
N LYS A 107 -10.80 -30.27 18.59
CA LYS A 107 -10.69 -31.28 19.66
C LYS A 107 -9.31 -31.30 20.36
N GLY A 108 -8.55 -30.19 20.33
CA GLY A 108 -7.24 -30.09 21.00
C GLY A 108 -6.10 -30.85 20.31
N SER A 109 -6.35 -31.54 19.19
CA SER A 109 -5.29 -32.12 18.36
C SER A 109 -4.71 -31.05 17.44
N TYR A 110 -3.39 -30.96 17.32
CA TYR A 110 -2.76 -30.05 16.37
C TYR A 110 -2.25 -30.79 15.14
N PHE A 111 -2.10 -30.09 14.03
CA PHE A 111 -1.28 -30.54 12.91
C PHE A 111 -0.32 -29.42 12.49
N LEU A 112 0.85 -29.79 12.03
CA LEU A 112 1.78 -28.86 11.37
C LEU A 112 1.33 -28.78 9.91
N PRO A 113 0.95 -27.61 9.40
CA PRO A 113 0.57 -27.47 8.00
C PRO A 113 1.80 -27.70 7.12
N SER A 114 1.83 -28.83 6.42
CA SER A 114 2.85 -29.10 5.40
C SER A 114 2.49 -28.31 4.14
N HIS A 115 3.32 -27.34 3.78
CA HIS A 115 3.19 -26.62 2.52
C HIS A 115 4.10 -27.24 1.47
N LEU A 116 3.58 -27.41 0.26
CA LEU A 116 4.35 -27.86 -0.88
C LEU A 116 4.82 -26.64 -1.68
N TYR A 117 6.12 -26.56 -1.91
CA TYR A 117 6.77 -25.49 -2.64
C TYR A 117 7.44 -26.02 -3.90
N ALA A 118 7.49 -25.20 -4.93
CA ALA A 118 8.28 -25.42 -6.14
C ALA A 118 9.57 -24.60 -6.07
N VAL A 119 10.70 -25.24 -6.34
CA VAL A 119 12.04 -24.65 -6.48
C VAL A 119 12.45 -24.74 -7.94
N CYS A 120 12.97 -23.66 -8.52
CA CYS A 120 13.59 -23.71 -9.84
C CYS A 120 14.92 -24.47 -9.77
N ASN A 121 15.13 -25.42 -10.68
CA ASN A 121 16.38 -26.18 -10.79
C ASN A 121 17.42 -25.52 -11.70
N PHE A 122 17.08 -24.40 -12.32
CA PHE A 122 17.95 -23.64 -13.22
C PHE A 122 18.02 -22.19 -12.76
N ASP A 123 19.06 -21.48 -13.22
CA ASP A 123 19.20 -20.06 -12.92
C ASP A 123 18.09 -19.26 -13.64
N ILE A 124 17.21 -18.65 -12.84
CA ILE A 124 16.08 -17.84 -13.33
C ILE A 124 16.58 -16.62 -14.11
N SER A 125 17.82 -16.18 -13.89
CA SER A 125 18.45 -15.10 -14.67
C SER A 125 18.57 -15.43 -16.17
N LEU A 126 18.55 -16.72 -16.52
CA LEU A 126 18.60 -17.21 -17.90
C LEU A 126 17.26 -17.11 -18.64
N LEU A 127 16.15 -16.96 -17.92
CA LEU A 127 14.87 -16.73 -18.57
C LEU A 127 14.82 -15.31 -19.12
N PRO A 128 14.29 -15.09 -20.34
CA PRO A 128 13.98 -13.74 -20.79
C PRO A 128 12.96 -13.15 -19.83
N ILE A 129 13.45 -12.36 -18.88
CA ILE A 129 12.62 -11.78 -17.83
C ILE A 129 11.72 -10.77 -18.53
N LYS A 130 10.45 -11.12 -18.71
CA LYS A 130 9.42 -10.19 -19.22
C LYS A 130 9.04 -9.19 -18.12
N LEU A 131 10.00 -8.35 -17.72
CA LEU A 131 9.75 -7.20 -16.87
C LEU A 131 9.05 -6.13 -17.69
N ASN A 132 8.20 -5.40 -17.03
CA ASN A 132 7.67 -4.17 -17.56
C ASN A 132 8.77 -3.14 -17.34
N LEU A 133 9.43 -2.76 -18.42
CA LEU A 133 10.56 -1.85 -18.36
C LEU A 133 10.10 -0.42 -18.65
N PRO A 134 10.86 0.60 -18.19
CA PRO A 134 10.62 1.98 -18.60
C PRO A 134 10.54 2.13 -20.13
N MET A 135 9.75 3.08 -20.60
CA MET A 135 9.60 3.32 -22.04
C MET A 135 10.62 4.35 -22.50
N VAL A 136 11.40 4.05 -23.54
CA VAL A 136 12.32 5.01 -24.18
C VAL A 136 11.60 5.96 -25.16
N CYS A 137 10.28 6.05 -25.04
CA CYS A 137 9.41 6.91 -25.82
C CYS A 137 8.19 7.27 -24.98
N LYS A 138 7.56 8.40 -25.31
CA LYS A 138 6.40 8.89 -24.56
C LYS A 138 5.30 7.83 -24.48
N PRO A 139 4.77 7.52 -23.29
CA PRO A 139 3.64 6.60 -23.14
C PRO A 139 2.42 7.12 -23.90
N ARG A 140 1.55 6.20 -24.33
CA ARG A 140 0.25 6.55 -24.87
C ARG A 140 -0.60 7.20 -23.78
N ASP A 141 -1.11 8.39 -24.05
CA ASP A 141 -1.99 9.08 -23.11
C ASP A 141 -3.24 8.25 -22.79
N TRP A 142 -3.59 8.18 -21.51
CA TRP A 142 -4.84 7.64 -21.02
C TRP A 142 -6.00 8.47 -21.57
N THR A 143 -6.87 7.80 -22.29
CA THR A 143 -8.06 8.38 -22.96
C THR A 143 -9.21 7.38 -22.94
N SER A 144 -10.42 7.84 -23.22
CA SER A 144 -11.59 6.97 -23.38
C SER A 144 -11.35 5.95 -24.51
N ALA A 145 -11.59 4.68 -24.23
CA ALA A 145 -11.58 3.61 -25.23
C ALA A 145 -13.00 3.28 -25.74
N CYS A 146 -14.02 4.01 -25.29
CA CYS A 146 -15.40 3.87 -25.74
C CYS A 146 -15.56 4.33 -27.21
N ARG A 147 -16.58 3.78 -27.90
CA ARG A 147 -16.86 4.15 -29.31
C ARG A 147 -17.87 5.29 -29.39
N GLY A 148 -17.64 6.24 -30.30
CA GLY A 148 -18.51 7.40 -30.50
C GLY A 148 -18.58 8.28 -29.24
N ASP A 149 -19.74 8.89 -28.99
CA ASP A 149 -19.96 9.82 -27.86
C ASP A 149 -20.24 9.12 -26.50
N GLN A 150 -19.92 7.82 -26.39
CA GLN A 150 -20.13 7.10 -25.14
C GLN A 150 -19.09 7.49 -24.08
N ASN A 151 -19.55 7.94 -22.91
CA ASN A 151 -18.68 8.22 -21.79
C ASN A 151 -18.23 6.92 -21.10
N PRO A 152 -16.95 6.82 -20.67
CA PRO A 152 -16.45 5.67 -19.94
C PRO A 152 -17.11 5.58 -18.56
N ARG A 153 -17.44 4.37 -18.12
CA ARG A 153 -18.08 4.13 -16.83
C ARG A 153 -17.10 3.58 -15.80
N TYR A 154 -16.22 2.68 -16.23
CA TYR A 154 -15.23 2.06 -15.36
C TYR A 154 -13.83 2.41 -15.82
N LEU A 155 -12.87 2.32 -14.90
CA LEU A 155 -11.46 2.54 -15.24
C LEU A 155 -10.93 1.60 -16.34
N SER A 156 -11.59 0.45 -16.53
CA SER A 156 -11.32 -0.50 -17.63
C SER A 156 -11.78 -0.02 -19.01
N ASP A 157 -12.59 1.03 -19.07
CA ASP A 157 -13.05 1.65 -20.31
C ASP A 157 -12.05 2.72 -20.81
N LEU A 158 -10.92 2.91 -20.12
CA LEU A 158 -9.81 3.76 -20.52
C LEU A 158 -8.67 2.93 -21.14
N SER A 159 -7.93 3.53 -22.09
CA SER A 159 -6.75 2.94 -22.70
C SER A 159 -5.58 3.94 -22.74
N GLY A 160 -4.36 3.45 -22.53
CA GLY A 160 -3.15 4.26 -22.39
C GLY A 160 -1.98 3.45 -21.84
N GLY A 161 -0.87 4.12 -21.51
CA GLY A 161 0.37 3.51 -21.02
C GLY A 161 1.28 3.02 -22.16
N TYR A 162 1.52 1.71 -22.24
CA TYR A 162 2.43 1.13 -23.24
C TYR A 162 1.88 1.21 -24.68
N LEU A 163 2.78 1.33 -25.67
CA LEU A 163 2.41 1.44 -27.09
C LEU A 163 1.96 0.12 -27.72
N SER A 164 2.59 -1.00 -27.32
CA SER A 164 2.28 -2.30 -27.91
C SER A 164 0.90 -2.77 -27.48
N GLY A 165 0.04 -2.99 -28.48
CA GLY A 165 -1.25 -3.63 -28.30
C GLY A 165 -1.11 -5.04 -27.73
N PRO A 166 -2.13 -5.55 -27.03
CA PRO A 166 -1.99 -6.69 -26.13
C PRO A 166 -1.93 -8.04 -26.83
N THR A 167 -0.86 -8.80 -26.60
CA THR A 167 -0.84 -10.26 -26.83
C THR A 167 -0.69 -10.99 -25.50
N GLY A 168 -1.77 -11.62 -25.00
CA GLY A 168 -1.72 -12.52 -23.85
C GLY A 168 -1.73 -11.84 -22.47
N GLY A 169 -1.32 -12.60 -21.43
CA GLY A 169 -1.30 -12.22 -20.00
C GLY A 169 -0.47 -10.98 -19.63
N LEU A 170 -0.05 -10.20 -20.63
CA LEU A 170 0.18 -8.78 -20.49
C LEU A 170 -1.05 -8.07 -19.90
N TYR A 171 -2.27 -8.36 -20.35
CA TYR A 171 -3.45 -7.49 -20.08
C TYR A 171 -3.88 -7.31 -18.62
N ASP A 172 -3.73 -8.28 -17.73
CA ASP A 172 -4.12 -8.09 -16.32
C ASP A 172 -3.15 -7.15 -15.56
N ARG A 173 -2.00 -6.78 -16.16
CA ARG A 173 -1.00 -5.88 -15.56
C ARG A 173 -0.92 -4.48 -16.17
N TYR A 174 -1.57 -4.19 -17.31
CA TYR A 174 -1.49 -2.87 -17.98
C TYR A 174 -2.85 -2.19 -18.14
N ARG A 175 -3.84 -2.57 -17.34
CA ARG A 175 -5.00 -1.71 -17.15
C ARG A 175 -4.57 -0.56 -16.25
N LEU A 176 -5.22 0.58 -16.41
CA LEU A 176 -5.10 1.66 -15.45
C LEU A 176 -5.46 1.18 -14.03
N LEU A 177 -6.25 0.11 -13.88
CA LEU A 177 -6.52 -0.57 -12.62
C LEU A 177 -5.66 -1.84 -12.43
N SER A 178 -4.77 -1.81 -11.45
CA SER A 178 -4.09 -2.96 -10.88
C SER A 178 -4.94 -3.57 -9.75
N SER A 179 -5.77 -4.54 -10.09
CA SER A 179 -6.57 -5.31 -9.13
C SER A 179 -6.53 -6.79 -9.51
N GLY A 180 -6.24 -7.65 -8.53
CA GLY A 180 -6.28 -9.11 -8.71
C GLY A 180 -7.70 -9.66 -8.85
N ASP A 181 -8.73 -8.85 -8.55
CA ASP A 181 -10.13 -9.23 -8.65
C ASP A 181 -11.00 -8.02 -9.04
N ILE A 182 -10.96 -7.67 -10.33
CA ILE A 182 -11.63 -6.49 -10.91
C ILE A 182 -13.17 -6.57 -10.77
N ASN A 183 -13.74 -7.76 -10.55
CA ASN A 183 -15.19 -7.89 -10.37
C ASN A 183 -15.66 -7.41 -8.99
N HIS A 184 -14.79 -7.52 -7.99
CA HIS A 184 -15.11 -7.20 -6.60
C HIS A 184 -14.41 -5.91 -6.12
N PHE A 185 -13.33 -5.51 -6.79
CA PHE A 185 -12.55 -4.32 -6.47
C PHE A 185 -12.28 -3.52 -7.75
N TYR A 186 -13.05 -2.45 -7.96
CA TYR A 186 -12.98 -1.61 -9.15
C TYR A 186 -13.20 -0.13 -8.84
N ILE A 187 -12.96 0.71 -9.85
CA ILE A 187 -13.14 2.16 -9.81
C ILE A 187 -14.18 2.56 -10.87
N ASP A 188 -15.24 3.22 -10.43
CA ASP A 188 -16.30 3.84 -11.24
C ASP A 188 -15.96 5.31 -11.50
N ILE A 189 -15.99 5.71 -12.77
CA ILE A 189 -15.66 7.04 -13.30
C ILE A 189 -16.81 7.63 -14.13
N GLY A 190 -17.99 7.00 -14.13
CA GLY A 190 -19.10 7.35 -15.01
C GLY A 190 -19.82 8.66 -14.68
N ARG A 191 -19.39 9.40 -13.65
CA ARG A 191 -20.04 10.62 -13.17
C ARG A 191 -19.36 11.87 -13.73
N GLU A 192 -20.17 12.82 -14.23
CA GLU A 192 -19.80 14.23 -14.50
C GLU A 192 -18.60 14.46 -15.45
N LYS A 193 -18.22 13.48 -16.30
CA LYS A 193 -17.00 13.54 -17.14
C LYS A 193 -15.70 13.81 -16.36
N ASN A 194 -15.68 13.62 -15.04
CA ASN A 194 -14.51 13.88 -14.20
C ASN A 194 -13.32 12.95 -14.49
N TYR A 195 -13.54 11.89 -15.27
CA TYR A 195 -12.47 11.02 -15.78
C TYR A 195 -11.44 11.76 -16.63
N GLU A 196 -11.81 12.87 -17.28
CA GLU A 196 -10.87 13.67 -18.08
C GLU A 196 -9.78 14.27 -17.20
N LYS A 197 -10.16 14.82 -16.03
CA LYS A 197 -9.20 15.33 -15.04
C LYS A 197 -8.31 14.23 -14.49
N LEU A 198 -8.88 13.04 -14.24
CA LEU A 198 -8.10 11.87 -13.85
C LEU A 198 -7.07 11.50 -14.94
N CYS A 199 -7.48 11.47 -16.21
CA CYS A 199 -6.57 11.23 -17.33
C CYS A 199 -5.45 12.27 -17.39
N VAL A 200 -5.76 13.56 -17.23
CA VAL A 200 -4.75 14.63 -17.20
C VAL A 200 -3.69 14.38 -16.12
N VAL A 201 -4.12 14.07 -14.89
CA VAL A 201 -3.21 13.74 -13.77
C VAL A 201 -2.35 12.51 -14.08
N MET A 202 -2.96 11.44 -14.59
CA MET A 202 -2.25 10.21 -14.93
C MET A 202 -1.27 10.41 -16.10
N ASN A 203 -1.64 11.22 -17.09
CA ASN A 203 -0.82 11.54 -18.25
C ASN A 203 0.39 12.39 -17.86
N LYS A 204 0.23 13.36 -16.95
CA LYS A 204 1.35 14.09 -16.36
C LYS A 204 2.30 13.15 -15.61
N GLN A 205 1.77 12.23 -14.82
CA GLN A 205 2.58 11.27 -14.05
C GLN A 205 3.36 10.28 -14.91
N GLN A 206 2.77 9.79 -16.01
CA GLN A 206 3.46 8.84 -16.88
C GLN A 206 4.37 9.49 -17.91
N GLY A 207 4.04 10.71 -18.38
CA GLY A 207 4.81 11.45 -19.38
C GLY A 207 5.90 12.35 -18.79
N GLN A 208 6.21 12.20 -17.50
CA GLN A 208 7.38 12.81 -16.90
C GLN A 208 8.62 12.02 -17.30
N ALA A 209 9.49 12.65 -18.10
CA ALA A 209 10.73 12.05 -18.54
C ALA A 209 11.78 12.03 -17.42
N PHE A 210 12.54 10.93 -17.39
CA PHE A 210 13.66 10.66 -16.50
C PHE A 210 14.87 10.20 -17.30
N GLN A 211 16.03 10.22 -16.68
CA GLN A 211 17.27 9.69 -17.23
C GLN A 211 18.11 9.06 -16.12
N ILE A 212 19.10 8.26 -16.49
CA ILE A 212 20.08 7.74 -15.55
C ILE A 212 21.02 8.87 -15.12
N ASN A 213 21.36 8.93 -13.84
CA ASN A 213 22.44 9.75 -13.34
C ASN A 213 23.78 9.13 -13.78
N SER A 214 24.18 9.39 -15.03
CA SER A 214 25.35 8.75 -15.66
C SER A 214 26.64 8.98 -14.86
N TYR A 215 26.81 10.17 -14.30
CA TYR A 215 27.98 10.49 -13.48
C TYR A 215 28.06 9.60 -12.23
N TRP A 216 26.95 9.49 -11.51
CA TRP A 216 26.87 8.62 -10.33
C TRP A 216 26.97 7.13 -10.69
N PHE A 217 26.32 6.72 -11.77
CA PHE A 217 26.37 5.35 -12.26
C PHE A 217 27.78 4.92 -12.63
N GLN A 218 28.53 5.75 -13.37
CA GLN A 218 29.92 5.49 -13.71
C GLN A 218 30.79 5.39 -12.45
N PHE A 219 30.62 6.31 -11.50
CA PHE A 219 31.34 6.27 -10.22
C PHE A 219 31.08 4.96 -9.45
N LEU A 220 29.84 4.48 -9.42
CA LEU A 220 29.49 3.19 -8.81
C LEU A 220 30.18 2.00 -9.51
N GLN A 221 30.32 2.04 -10.84
CA GLN A 221 30.99 0.99 -11.60
C GLN A 221 32.50 1.00 -11.37
N ASP A 222 33.12 2.18 -11.39
CA ASP A 222 34.57 2.34 -11.25
C ASP A 222 35.06 1.99 -9.84
N ASN A 223 34.20 2.12 -8.83
CA ASN A 223 34.54 1.89 -7.41
C ASN A 223 33.76 0.72 -6.80
N GLU A 224 33.30 -0.23 -7.62
CA GLU A 224 32.45 -1.34 -7.16
C GLU A 224 33.07 -2.12 -5.99
N ASP A 225 34.36 -2.43 -6.07
CA ASP A 225 35.07 -3.19 -5.03
C ASP A 225 35.01 -2.46 -3.67
N SER A 226 35.18 -1.13 -3.65
CA SER A 226 35.07 -0.32 -2.42
C SER A 226 33.63 -0.30 -1.86
N PHE A 227 32.61 -0.30 -2.73
CA PHE A 227 31.21 -0.44 -2.29
C PHE A 227 30.91 -1.83 -1.73
N VAL A 228 31.57 -2.88 -2.24
CA VAL A 228 31.45 -4.25 -1.73
C VAL A 228 32.17 -4.39 -0.38
N GLU A 229 33.41 -3.89 -0.27
CA GLU A 229 34.20 -3.91 0.97
C GLU A 229 33.52 -3.13 2.10
N SER A 230 32.87 -2.00 1.78
CA SER A 230 32.07 -1.23 2.73
C SER A 230 30.72 -1.87 3.07
N GLY A 231 30.30 -2.92 2.38
CA GLY A 231 29.02 -3.62 2.59
C GLY A 231 27.79 -2.88 2.05
N LEU A 232 28.00 -1.81 1.28
CA LEU A 232 26.95 -1.06 0.59
C LEU A 232 26.39 -1.85 -0.60
N LEU A 233 27.23 -2.58 -1.33
CA LEU A 233 26.84 -3.55 -2.35
C LEU A 233 27.18 -4.97 -1.93
N MET A 234 26.42 -5.94 -2.43
CA MET A 234 26.78 -7.35 -2.35
C MET A 234 27.67 -7.74 -3.53
N PRO A 235 28.64 -8.65 -3.33
CA PRO A 235 29.45 -9.17 -4.43
C PRO A 235 28.60 -9.73 -5.58
N ARG A 236 28.94 -9.39 -6.83
CA ARG A 236 28.18 -9.82 -8.03
C ARG A 236 28.09 -11.33 -8.18
N PHE A 237 29.13 -12.07 -7.79
CA PHE A 237 29.17 -13.53 -7.93
C PHE A 237 28.06 -14.24 -7.14
N LEU A 238 27.53 -13.62 -6.08
CA LEU A 238 26.40 -14.15 -5.33
C LEU A 238 25.12 -14.19 -6.18
N SER A 239 24.97 -13.29 -7.15
CA SER A 239 23.77 -13.19 -7.97
C SER A 239 23.55 -14.43 -8.85
N SER A 240 24.64 -15.05 -9.30
CA SER A 240 24.65 -16.26 -10.15
C SER A 240 24.61 -17.57 -9.36
N MET A 241 24.64 -17.54 -8.03
CA MET A 241 24.63 -18.77 -7.22
C MET A 241 23.29 -19.49 -7.24
N ASN A 242 23.30 -20.82 -7.33
CA ASN A 242 22.12 -21.66 -7.13
C ASN A 242 21.96 -22.00 -5.64
N ILE A 243 20.82 -21.62 -5.05
CA ILE A 243 20.54 -21.81 -3.62
C ILE A 243 20.59 -23.31 -3.22
N LYS A 244 20.20 -24.22 -4.10
CA LYS A 244 20.22 -25.66 -3.82
C LYS A 244 21.66 -26.17 -3.62
N ASP A 245 22.56 -25.77 -4.52
CA ASP A 245 23.95 -26.24 -4.50
C ASP A 245 24.69 -25.65 -3.30
N VAL A 246 24.54 -24.35 -3.07
CA VAL A 246 25.19 -23.69 -1.93
C VAL A 246 24.59 -24.13 -0.59
N SER A 247 23.29 -24.48 -0.54
CA SER A 247 22.68 -25.04 0.68
C SER A 247 23.28 -26.38 1.09
N ASN A 248 23.71 -27.21 0.13
CA ASN A 248 24.35 -28.49 0.44
C ASN A 248 25.77 -28.26 1.00
N LEU A 249 26.55 -27.41 0.33
CA LEU A 249 27.89 -27.02 0.79
C LEU A 249 27.86 -26.37 2.17
N LEU A 250 26.94 -25.43 2.40
CA LEU A 250 26.75 -24.78 3.69
C LEU A 250 26.45 -25.79 4.81
N ARG A 251 25.69 -26.85 4.50
CA ARG A 251 25.39 -27.91 5.46
C ARG A 251 26.64 -28.70 5.81
N GLU A 252 27.44 -29.06 4.83
CA GLU A 252 28.70 -29.77 5.04
C GLU A 252 29.67 -28.95 5.90
N PHE A 253 29.83 -27.65 5.60
CA PHE A 253 30.67 -26.76 6.40
C PHE A 253 30.14 -26.58 7.82
N HIS A 254 28.83 -26.36 7.98
CA HIS A 254 28.19 -26.23 9.30
C HIS A 254 28.38 -27.48 10.16
N MET A 255 28.31 -28.68 9.56
CA MET A 255 28.50 -29.93 10.28
C MET A 255 29.96 -30.22 10.65
N LYS A 256 30.93 -29.68 9.88
CA LYS A 256 32.37 -29.83 10.13
C LYS A 256 32.90 -28.84 11.17
N ASP A 257 32.29 -27.67 11.30
CA ASP A 257 32.75 -26.61 12.20
C ASP A 257 31.99 -26.62 13.54
N GLU A 258 32.63 -27.21 14.56
CA GLU A 258 32.05 -27.32 15.90
C GLU A 258 31.90 -25.97 16.63
N VAL A 259 32.58 -24.91 16.20
CA VAL A 259 32.43 -23.57 16.78
C VAL A 259 31.19 -22.91 16.20
N ILE A 260 31.07 -22.85 14.87
CA ILE A 260 29.91 -22.26 14.18
C ILE A 260 28.62 -22.99 14.57
N LYS A 261 28.67 -24.31 14.67
CA LYS A 261 27.53 -25.15 15.07
C LYS A 261 26.99 -24.84 16.46
N LYS A 262 27.86 -24.39 17.38
CA LYS A 262 27.45 -23.92 18.72
C LYS A 262 26.91 -22.49 18.71
N LEU A 263 27.39 -21.65 17.79
CA LEU A 263 27.02 -20.24 17.70
C LEU A 263 25.71 -19.99 16.94
N CYS A 264 25.42 -20.78 15.91
CA CYS A 264 24.26 -20.55 15.05
C CYS A 264 23.73 -21.84 14.42
N SER A 265 22.40 -21.86 14.19
CA SER A 265 21.76 -22.99 13.53
C SER A 265 21.96 -22.95 12.01
N PHE A 266 21.99 -24.13 11.37
CA PHE A 266 22.02 -24.23 9.90
C PHE A 266 20.89 -23.41 9.25
N SER A 267 19.70 -23.40 9.85
CA SER A 267 18.56 -22.65 9.33
C SER A 267 18.78 -21.13 9.36
N GLU A 268 19.47 -20.61 10.36
CA GLU A 268 19.79 -19.18 10.45
C GLU A 268 20.82 -18.78 9.40
N LEU A 269 21.89 -19.58 9.25
CA LEU A 269 22.90 -19.36 8.22
C LEU A 269 22.31 -19.42 6.82
N LEU A 270 21.50 -20.43 6.52
CA LEU A 270 20.86 -20.58 5.21
C LEU A 270 19.94 -19.40 4.91
N ARG A 271 19.21 -18.89 5.92
CA ARG A 271 18.36 -17.71 5.78
C ARG A 271 19.19 -16.45 5.48
N THR A 272 20.31 -16.26 6.17
CA THR A 272 21.22 -15.13 5.92
C THR A 272 21.82 -15.19 4.51
N LEU A 273 22.35 -16.36 4.12
CA LEU A 273 22.88 -16.58 2.77
C LEU A 273 21.83 -16.31 1.69
N SER A 274 20.61 -16.82 1.87
CA SER A 274 19.51 -16.64 0.92
C SER A 274 19.16 -15.15 0.75
N LYS A 275 19.14 -14.39 1.85
CA LYS A 275 18.93 -12.92 1.82
C LYS A 275 20.05 -12.20 1.07
N ASN A 276 21.30 -12.59 1.28
CA ASN A 276 22.46 -11.97 0.61
C ASN A 276 22.46 -12.25 -0.90
N ILE A 277 22.19 -13.50 -1.31
CA ILE A 277 22.03 -13.86 -2.73
C ILE A 277 20.90 -13.04 -3.37
N GLN A 278 19.76 -12.90 -2.70
CA GLN A 278 18.63 -12.10 -3.20
C GLN A 278 18.95 -10.62 -3.31
N ARG A 279 19.62 -10.05 -2.31
CA ARG A 279 20.09 -8.67 -2.34
C ARG A 279 21.04 -8.45 -3.53
N SER A 280 22.03 -9.32 -3.72
CA SER A 280 22.95 -9.28 -4.88
C SER A 280 22.22 -9.39 -6.22
N ARG A 281 21.22 -10.27 -6.34
CA ARG A 281 20.39 -10.37 -7.57
C ARG A 281 19.61 -9.10 -7.86
N TYR A 282 19.02 -8.49 -6.84
CA TYR A 282 18.32 -7.21 -6.99
C TYR A 282 19.29 -6.11 -7.42
N GLU A 283 20.41 -5.93 -6.71
CA GLU A 283 21.40 -4.89 -7.00
C GLU A 283 21.99 -5.05 -8.41
N ASN A 284 22.37 -6.27 -8.80
CA ASN A 284 22.85 -6.56 -10.16
C ASN A 284 21.80 -6.29 -11.23
N LEU A 285 20.51 -6.58 -10.98
CA LEU A 285 19.43 -6.24 -11.90
C LEU A 285 19.29 -4.72 -12.06
N ILE A 286 19.33 -3.96 -10.96
CA ILE A 286 19.28 -2.50 -11.00
C ILE A 286 20.47 -1.92 -11.78
N MET A 287 21.69 -2.41 -11.53
CA MET A 287 22.89 -1.96 -12.25
C MET A 287 22.81 -2.26 -13.75
N LYS A 288 22.33 -3.45 -14.14
CA LYS A 288 22.13 -3.81 -15.55
C LYS A 288 21.05 -2.96 -16.23
N LEU A 289 19.97 -2.64 -15.51
CA LEU A 289 18.93 -1.74 -16.02
C LEU A 289 19.48 -0.32 -16.18
N ALA A 290 20.20 0.20 -15.19
CA ALA A 290 20.86 1.50 -15.31
C ALA A 290 21.80 1.54 -16.51
N GLN A 291 22.64 0.52 -16.70
CA GLN A 291 23.50 0.40 -17.87
C GLN A 291 22.73 0.42 -19.20
N ALA A 292 21.60 -0.29 -19.27
CA ALA A 292 20.80 -0.40 -20.49
C ALA A 292 20.06 0.90 -20.84
N TYR A 293 19.73 1.72 -19.84
CA TYR A 293 19.03 2.99 -20.00
C TYR A 293 19.96 4.21 -19.95
N ASP A 294 21.25 4.02 -19.70
CA ASP A 294 22.21 5.12 -19.67
C ASP A 294 22.29 5.81 -21.03
N GLY A 295 22.25 7.14 -21.03
CA GLY A 295 22.16 7.95 -22.25
C GLY A 295 20.76 8.03 -22.89
N TYR A 296 19.75 7.34 -22.37
CA TYR A 296 18.36 7.46 -22.85
C TYR A 296 17.51 8.33 -21.91
N HIS A 297 16.57 9.07 -22.49
CA HIS A 297 15.41 9.53 -21.75
C HIS A 297 14.38 8.41 -21.70
N PHE A 298 13.77 8.21 -20.53
CA PHE A 298 12.74 7.20 -20.33
C PHE A 298 11.59 7.72 -19.49
N ASP A 299 10.42 7.19 -19.80
CA ASP A 299 9.16 7.46 -19.13
C ASP A 299 8.68 6.23 -18.36
N LEU A 300 7.86 6.47 -17.33
CA LEU A 300 7.39 5.44 -16.41
C LEU A 300 5.85 5.35 -16.48
N PRO A 301 5.28 4.39 -17.23
CA PRO A 301 3.83 4.18 -17.30
C PRO A 301 3.19 4.03 -15.92
N ALA A 302 2.15 4.83 -15.67
CA ALA A 302 1.47 4.94 -14.39
C ALA A 302 0.16 4.14 -14.37
N PHE A 303 -0.17 3.57 -13.22
CA PHE A 303 -1.43 2.84 -12.99
C PHE A 303 -1.89 3.01 -11.54
N LEU A 304 -3.14 2.63 -11.28
CA LEU A 304 -3.85 2.81 -10.02
C LEU A 304 -4.15 1.45 -9.38
N ASP A 305 -4.05 1.33 -8.07
CA ASP A 305 -4.76 0.25 -7.38
C ASP A 305 -6.27 0.54 -7.27
N PHE A 306 -7.07 -0.37 -6.69
CA PHE A 306 -8.52 -0.16 -6.55
C PHE A 306 -8.91 0.99 -5.62
N ARG A 307 -7.97 1.52 -4.82
CA ARG A 307 -8.18 2.67 -3.93
C ARG A 307 -7.84 3.99 -4.63
N GLY A 308 -7.19 3.91 -5.79
CA GLY A 308 -6.72 5.05 -6.57
C GLY A 308 -5.26 5.44 -6.30
N ARG A 309 -4.49 4.66 -5.52
CA ARG A 309 -3.07 4.97 -5.33
C ARG A 309 -2.29 4.69 -6.60
N ILE A 310 -1.40 5.62 -6.95
CA ILE A 310 -0.59 5.58 -8.16
C ILE A 310 0.64 4.68 -7.95
N TYR A 311 0.94 3.83 -8.93
CA TYR A 311 2.05 2.88 -8.97
C TYR A 311 2.80 2.95 -10.31
N ARG A 312 3.98 2.30 -10.36
CA ARG A 312 4.80 2.06 -11.56
C ARG A 312 5.16 0.59 -11.69
N SER A 313 5.57 0.24 -12.90
CA SER A 313 5.89 -1.12 -13.31
C SER A 313 7.41 -1.30 -13.33
N GLY A 314 7.88 -2.50 -12.99
CA GLY A 314 9.31 -2.81 -12.99
C GLY A 314 9.95 -2.53 -11.63
N VAL A 315 11.26 -2.26 -11.64
CA VAL A 315 12.07 -1.99 -10.44
C VAL A 315 13.00 -0.79 -10.59
N LEU A 316 12.98 -0.10 -11.74
CA LEU A 316 13.77 1.12 -11.98
C LEU A 316 12.85 2.33 -11.89
N HIS A 317 12.48 2.71 -10.66
CA HIS A 317 11.60 3.85 -10.38
C HIS A 317 11.64 4.25 -8.89
N PHE A 318 11.08 5.41 -8.53
CA PHE A 318 11.19 5.94 -7.16
C PHE A 318 10.42 5.19 -6.05
N HIS A 319 9.53 4.25 -6.38
CA HIS A 319 8.91 3.35 -5.38
C HIS A 319 9.91 2.33 -4.80
N GLU A 320 11.12 2.23 -5.37
CA GLU A 320 12.10 1.20 -5.03
C GLU A 320 13.12 1.67 -4.00
N ARG A 321 14.08 0.79 -3.70
CA ARG A 321 15.09 1.01 -2.66
C ARG A 321 16.08 2.12 -3.06
N ASP A 322 16.82 2.57 -2.05
CA ASP A 322 17.80 3.64 -2.11
C ASP A 322 18.72 3.61 -3.35
N LEU A 323 19.29 2.44 -3.69
CA LEU A 323 20.13 2.28 -4.89
C LEU A 323 19.39 2.68 -6.18
N ALA A 324 18.18 2.15 -6.40
CA ALA A 324 17.41 2.46 -7.61
C ALA A 324 17.02 3.94 -7.67
N ARG A 325 16.69 4.55 -6.52
CA ARG A 325 16.33 5.96 -6.42
C ARG A 325 17.50 6.90 -6.71
N SER A 326 18.70 6.54 -6.27
CA SER A 326 19.91 7.36 -6.50
C SER A 326 20.35 7.43 -7.97
N LEU A 327 19.98 6.42 -8.76
CA LEU A 327 20.35 6.30 -10.17
C LEU A 327 19.42 7.08 -11.12
N ILE A 328 18.28 7.58 -10.66
CA ILE A 328 17.26 8.21 -11.52
C ILE A 328 17.23 9.71 -11.23
N VAL A 329 17.28 10.53 -12.27
CA VAL A 329 17.12 12.00 -12.20
C VAL A 329 16.07 12.45 -13.22
N PHE A 330 15.53 13.65 -13.04
CA PHE A 330 14.62 14.23 -14.03
C PHE A 330 15.35 14.52 -15.35
N ALA A 331 14.67 14.32 -16.48
CA ALA A 331 15.20 14.68 -17.81
C ALA A 331 14.58 16.01 -18.30
N ASP A 332 15.23 16.61 -19.31
CA ASP A 332 14.72 17.75 -20.09
C ASP A 332 14.26 18.97 -19.27
N LEU A 333 14.97 19.27 -18.18
CA LEU A 333 14.69 20.50 -17.43
C LEU A 333 15.16 21.72 -18.21
N LYS A 334 14.23 22.65 -18.45
CA LYS A 334 14.57 23.98 -18.95
C LYS A 334 15.50 24.62 -17.92
N SER A 335 16.74 24.87 -18.30
CA SER A 335 17.77 25.50 -17.48
C SER A 335 17.41 26.96 -17.17
N GLN A 336 16.45 27.17 -16.26
CA GLN A 336 15.96 28.51 -15.94
C GLN A 336 15.94 28.86 -14.44
N GLY A 337 16.40 27.96 -13.56
CA GLY A 337 16.59 28.27 -12.14
C GLY A 337 18.06 28.19 -11.73
N THR A 338 18.56 29.25 -11.09
CA THR A 338 19.68 29.11 -10.15
C THR A 338 19.19 28.26 -8.99
N SER A 339 19.47 26.96 -9.03
CA SER A 339 19.29 26.10 -7.86
C SER A 339 20.09 26.71 -6.72
N ASP A 340 19.42 27.11 -5.63
CA ASP A 340 20.11 27.54 -4.43
C ASP A 340 20.87 26.33 -3.84
N ASP A 341 22.19 26.45 -3.71
CA ASP A 341 23.05 25.44 -3.08
C ASP A 341 22.49 25.04 -1.70
N LYS A 342 21.82 25.98 -1.01
CA LYS A 342 21.13 25.76 0.26
C LYS A 342 20.16 24.57 0.22
N THR A 343 19.27 24.52 -0.77
CA THR A 343 18.22 23.47 -0.85
C THR A 343 18.86 22.09 -1.05
N ASN A 344 19.95 22.02 -1.82
CA ASN A 344 20.70 20.77 -2.00
C ASN A 344 21.39 20.31 -0.72
N PHE A 345 21.96 21.25 0.05
CA PHE A 345 22.59 20.95 1.33
C PHE A 345 21.58 20.44 2.36
N GLU A 346 20.40 21.07 2.42
CA GLU A 346 19.28 20.60 3.24
C GLU A 346 18.94 19.14 2.88
N ALA A 347 18.67 18.84 1.61
CA ALA A 347 18.30 17.49 1.20
C ALA A 347 19.40 16.46 1.46
N ALA A 348 20.68 16.81 1.21
CA ALA A 348 21.82 15.96 1.52
C ALA A 348 21.91 15.67 3.02
N ALA A 349 21.69 16.69 3.88
CA ALA A 349 21.64 16.49 5.33
C ALA A 349 20.58 15.44 5.71
N PHE A 350 19.35 15.58 5.20
CA PHE A 350 18.25 14.67 5.52
C PHE A 350 18.40 13.26 4.94
N HIS A 351 19.21 13.08 3.90
CA HIS A 351 19.65 11.76 3.44
C HIS A 351 20.62 11.09 4.41
N TYR A 352 21.41 11.87 5.15
CA TYR A 352 22.32 11.36 6.18
C TYR A 352 21.59 11.01 7.48
N LYS A 353 20.88 11.96 8.09
CA LYS A 353 20.15 11.75 9.36
C LYS A 353 18.92 12.66 9.43
N SER A 354 18.14 12.55 10.51
CA SER A 354 16.97 13.42 10.71
C SER A 354 17.36 14.58 11.63
N PHE A 355 16.73 15.74 11.47
CA PHE A 355 16.99 16.95 12.23
C PHE A 355 15.70 17.53 12.80
N ASP A 356 15.83 18.37 13.83
CA ASP A 356 14.72 19.04 14.49
C ASP A 356 14.22 20.25 13.70
N SER A 357 15.05 20.84 12.84
CA SER A 357 14.66 21.88 11.88
C SER A 357 15.44 21.73 10.56
N VAL A 358 14.98 22.43 9.52
CA VAL A 358 15.72 22.48 8.25
C VAL A 358 17.04 23.24 8.41
N ASP A 359 17.04 24.33 9.19
CA ASP A 359 18.23 25.13 9.45
C ASP A 359 19.30 24.33 10.23
N ASP A 360 18.92 23.52 11.22
CA ASP A 360 19.88 22.62 11.91
C ASP A 360 20.55 21.64 10.95
N GLY A 361 19.79 21.13 9.96
CA GLY A 361 20.31 20.24 8.92
C GLY A 361 21.30 20.95 8.00
N LEU A 362 20.97 22.19 7.60
CA LEU A 362 21.85 23.03 6.79
C LEU A 362 23.13 23.40 7.53
N ASP A 363 23.04 23.80 8.79
CA ASP A 363 24.18 24.14 9.63
C ASP A 363 25.08 22.93 9.84
N TRP A 364 24.49 21.76 10.09
CA TRP A 364 25.25 20.52 10.19
C TRP A 364 25.99 20.21 8.89
N PHE A 365 25.32 20.29 7.74
CA PHE A 365 25.96 20.00 6.46
C PHE A 365 27.06 21.02 6.13
N SER A 366 26.80 22.31 6.35
CA SER A 366 27.74 23.39 6.04
C SER A 366 28.98 23.34 6.93
N ASN A 367 28.82 23.03 8.22
CA ASN A 367 29.93 23.04 9.18
C ASN A 367 30.65 21.70 9.31
N ASP A 368 29.94 20.56 9.32
CA ASP A 368 30.53 19.23 9.57
C ASP A 368 31.14 18.63 8.30
N PHE A 369 30.47 18.76 7.15
CA PHE A 369 30.93 18.13 5.92
C PHE A 369 32.07 18.92 5.24
N PHE A 370 31.94 20.25 5.10
CA PHE A 370 32.98 21.05 4.43
C PHE A 370 34.25 21.21 5.26
N SER A 371 34.16 21.20 6.60
CA SER A 371 35.34 21.22 7.48
C SER A 371 36.14 19.91 7.42
N GLN A 372 35.48 18.78 7.12
CA GLN A 372 36.09 17.46 6.96
C GLN A 372 36.58 17.15 5.52
N ARG A 373 36.76 18.17 4.66
CA ARG A 373 37.32 18.05 3.28
C ARG A 373 38.67 17.32 3.15
N GLY A 374 39.27 16.84 4.24
CA GLY A 374 40.49 16.02 4.27
C GLY A 374 40.30 14.55 4.70
N SER A 375 39.07 14.07 4.94
CA SER A 375 38.80 12.66 5.26
C SER A 375 38.99 11.77 4.01
N PRO A 376 39.93 10.80 4.00
CA PRO A 376 40.22 9.98 2.82
C PRO A 376 39.11 8.99 2.42
N ASP A 377 38.01 8.86 3.19
CA ASP A 377 37.05 7.78 2.98
C ASP A 377 35.59 8.25 2.98
N VAL A 378 35.19 8.89 1.87
CA VAL A 378 33.81 9.28 1.58
C VAL A 378 32.86 8.07 1.57
N PHE A 379 33.37 6.84 1.33
CA PHE A 379 32.57 5.63 1.35
C PHE A 379 32.17 5.24 2.78
N MET A 380 33.10 5.27 3.74
CA MET A 380 32.77 5.03 5.15
C MET A 380 31.81 6.06 5.70
N TYR A 381 31.99 7.33 5.35
CA TYR A 381 31.07 8.38 5.78
C TYR A 381 29.66 8.16 5.18
N ALA A 382 29.56 7.93 3.88
CA ALA A 382 28.27 7.68 3.23
C ALA A 382 27.58 6.41 3.75
N ARG A 383 28.33 5.41 4.23
CA ARG A 383 27.77 4.18 4.81
C ARG A 383 26.94 4.42 6.07
N GLU A 384 27.27 5.45 6.85
CA GLU A 384 26.54 5.80 8.06
C GLU A 384 25.22 6.53 7.80
N ALA A 385 25.03 7.04 6.57
CA ALA A 385 23.82 7.74 6.17
C ALA A 385 22.58 6.82 6.22
N LYS A 386 21.45 7.42 6.58
CA LYS A 386 20.11 6.81 6.52
C LYS A 386 19.74 6.35 5.11
N ARG A 387 20.24 7.05 4.08
CA ARG A 387 20.03 6.78 2.65
C ARG A 387 21.39 6.88 1.92
N PRO A 388 22.26 5.88 2.05
CA PRO A 388 23.67 5.97 1.64
C PRO A 388 23.87 6.30 0.16
N PHE A 389 23.13 5.68 -0.75
CA PHE A 389 23.30 5.91 -2.18
C PHE A 389 22.73 7.26 -2.62
N GLN A 390 21.55 7.65 -2.13
CA GLN A 390 20.99 8.98 -2.45
C GLN A 390 21.85 10.11 -1.87
N PHE A 391 22.37 9.93 -0.65
CA PHE A 391 23.31 10.88 -0.04
C PHE A 391 24.57 11.06 -0.89
N HIS A 392 25.23 9.95 -1.25
CA HIS A 392 26.47 9.98 -2.01
C HIS A 392 26.25 10.54 -3.43
N ALA A 393 25.12 10.21 -4.08
CA ALA A 393 24.76 10.78 -5.38
C ALA A 393 24.58 12.31 -5.32
N HIS A 394 23.95 12.83 -4.26
CA HIS A 394 23.82 14.28 -4.05
C HIS A 394 25.18 14.94 -3.83
N LEU A 395 26.03 14.34 -2.97
CA LEU A 395 27.39 14.83 -2.73
C LEU A 395 28.20 14.91 -4.02
N MET A 396 28.17 13.85 -4.82
CA MET A 396 28.89 13.77 -6.09
C MET A 396 28.43 14.86 -7.07
N ALA A 397 27.13 15.11 -7.15
CA ALA A 397 26.61 16.19 -7.97
C ALA A 397 27.08 17.57 -7.50
N LEU A 398 27.04 17.83 -6.19
CA LEU A 398 27.51 19.09 -5.59
C LEU A 398 29.02 19.32 -5.80
N VAL A 399 29.84 18.28 -5.59
CA VAL A 399 31.29 18.34 -5.79
C VAL A 399 31.64 18.57 -7.27
N SER A 400 30.90 17.95 -8.19
CA SER A 400 31.13 18.11 -9.63
C SER A 400 30.84 19.54 -10.15
N LYS A 401 30.04 20.32 -9.40
CA LYS A 401 29.51 21.64 -9.81
C LYS A 401 28.78 21.63 -11.17
N ASN A 402 28.28 20.47 -11.59
CA ASN A 402 27.52 20.34 -12.82
C ASN A 402 26.09 20.84 -12.61
N MET A 403 25.82 22.11 -12.96
CA MET A 403 24.51 22.75 -12.76
C MET A 403 23.35 22.05 -13.46
N LYS A 404 23.59 21.36 -14.57
CA LYS A 404 22.56 20.57 -15.25
C LYS A 404 22.19 19.33 -14.42
N LEU A 405 23.19 18.67 -13.84
CA LEU A 405 22.96 17.54 -12.95
C LEU A 405 22.26 18.00 -11.66
N ILE A 406 22.77 19.06 -11.02
CA ILE A 406 22.23 19.62 -9.77
C ILE A 406 20.74 19.98 -9.92
N SER A 407 20.37 20.66 -11.02
CA SER A 407 18.96 21.01 -11.27
C SER A 407 18.06 19.80 -11.53
N SER A 408 18.63 18.66 -11.96
CA SER A 408 17.92 17.42 -12.29
C SER A 408 17.71 16.48 -11.09
N ILE A 409 18.35 16.76 -9.96
CA ILE A 409 18.29 15.89 -8.77
C ILE A 409 16.85 15.83 -8.24
N PRO A 410 16.35 14.62 -7.91
CA PRO A 410 15.04 14.45 -7.31
C PRO A 410 15.07 14.75 -5.80
N PHE A 411 14.28 15.72 -5.38
CA PHE A 411 14.04 16.07 -3.98
C PHE A 411 12.78 15.38 -3.51
N THR A 412 12.92 14.58 -2.46
CA THR A 412 11.84 13.77 -1.90
C THR A 412 11.28 14.43 -0.64
N GLN A 413 9.98 14.72 -0.59
CA GLN A 413 9.28 15.18 0.61
C GLN A 413 8.12 14.23 0.95
N ASP A 414 8.12 13.68 2.16
CA ASP A 414 7.13 12.75 2.71
C ASP A 414 6.11 13.49 3.58
N ALA A 415 4.84 13.13 3.49
CA ALA A 415 3.82 13.66 4.39
C ALA A 415 4.06 13.19 5.82
N SER A 416 4.05 14.14 6.77
CA SER A 416 4.31 13.90 8.20
C SER A 416 3.22 13.05 8.86
N ALA A 417 3.34 11.72 8.72
CA ALA A 417 2.33 10.75 9.16
C ALA A 417 0.95 11.02 8.52
N SER A 418 0.87 10.95 7.19
CA SER A 418 -0.32 11.21 6.35
C SER A 418 -1.66 10.79 6.96
N ALA A 419 -1.78 9.57 7.49
CA ALA A 419 -3.01 9.11 8.12
C ALA A 419 -3.45 9.93 9.34
N PHE A 420 -2.51 10.36 10.20
CA PHE A 420 -2.79 11.23 11.34
C PHE A 420 -3.10 12.67 10.89
N GLN A 421 -2.48 13.15 9.81
CA GLN A 421 -2.87 14.43 9.21
C GLN A 421 -4.32 14.39 8.72
N ILE A 422 -4.69 13.37 7.94
CA ILE A 422 -6.06 13.17 7.45
C ILE A 422 -7.04 13.03 8.63
N LEU A 423 -6.69 12.27 9.66
CA LEU A 423 -7.50 12.13 10.88
C LEU A 423 -7.69 13.47 11.62
N SER A 424 -6.62 14.27 11.73
CA SER A 424 -6.67 15.60 12.36
C SER A 424 -7.63 16.54 11.62
N TYR A 425 -7.63 16.47 10.28
CA TYR A 425 -8.57 17.18 9.43
C TYR A 425 -10.01 16.68 9.65
N PHE A 426 -10.25 15.37 9.61
CA PHE A 426 -11.60 14.83 9.82
C PHE A 426 -12.18 15.13 11.20
N LEU A 427 -11.33 15.33 12.21
CA LEU A 427 -11.74 15.64 13.59
C LEU A 427 -11.65 17.14 13.93
N LEU A 428 -11.15 17.97 13.02
CA LEU A 428 -10.81 19.38 13.28
C LEU A 428 -9.94 19.54 14.54
N ASP A 429 -8.99 18.60 14.73
CA ASP A 429 -8.13 18.48 15.92
C ASP A 429 -6.84 19.28 15.70
N ALA A 430 -6.85 20.55 16.13
CA ALA A 430 -5.72 21.45 15.96
C ALA A 430 -4.45 20.98 16.71
N PRO A 431 -4.49 20.53 17.97
CA PRO A 431 -3.31 19.96 18.64
C PRO A 431 -2.64 18.82 17.86
N LEU A 432 -3.43 17.87 17.34
CA LEU A 432 -2.89 16.78 16.54
C LEU A 432 -2.37 17.27 15.17
N ALA A 433 -3.08 18.20 14.54
CA ALA A 433 -2.65 18.80 13.27
C ALA A 433 -1.29 19.50 13.43
N SER A 434 -1.03 20.17 14.56
CA SER A 434 0.28 20.73 14.89
C SER A 434 1.34 19.63 15.10
N ARG A 435 1.03 18.57 15.86
CA ARG A 435 1.97 17.43 16.10
C ARG A 435 2.31 16.64 14.83
N THR A 436 1.53 16.80 13.76
CA THR A 436 1.73 16.18 12.44
C THR A 436 2.18 17.19 11.38
N ASN A 437 2.61 18.38 11.81
CA ASN A 437 3.05 19.48 10.95
C ASN A 437 2.02 19.98 9.93
N LEU A 438 0.75 19.56 10.02
CA LEU A 438 -0.30 20.01 9.12
C LEU A 438 -0.60 21.50 9.36
N ILE A 439 -0.57 21.95 10.62
CA ILE A 439 -0.51 23.37 10.96
C ILE A 439 0.96 23.80 10.94
N PRO A 440 1.32 24.93 10.28
CA PRO A 440 2.69 25.45 10.26
C PRO A 440 3.28 25.63 11.67
N SER A 441 4.56 25.28 11.82
CA SER A 441 5.31 25.44 13.07
C SER A 441 5.72 26.89 13.28
N LEU A 442 5.42 27.44 14.45
CA LEU A 442 5.81 28.81 14.82
C LEU A 442 7.24 28.88 15.37
N ASP A 443 7.74 27.78 15.95
CA ASP A 443 9.06 27.69 16.57
C ASP A 443 10.16 27.20 15.61
N GLY A 444 9.81 26.96 14.35
CA GLY A 444 10.73 26.45 13.32
C GLY A 444 11.05 24.96 13.43
N LYS A 445 10.48 24.25 14.43
CA LYS A 445 10.75 22.84 14.66
C LYS A 445 9.79 21.91 13.93
N ILE A 446 10.36 20.88 13.33
CA ILE A 446 9.67 19.74 12.73
C ILE A 446 9.13 18.86 13.86
N GLN A 447 7.81 18.71 13.92
CA GLN A 447 7.13 17.93 14.94
C GLN A 447 7.10 16.45 14.56
N ASP A 448 7.18 15.55 15.55
CA ASP A 448 7.06 14.11 15.34
C ASP A 448 5.99 13.49 16.26
N VAL A 449 4.80 13.27 15.69
CA VAL A 449 3.65 12.69 16.39
C VAL A 449 3.99 11.40 17.16
N TYR A 450 4.90 10.57 16.65
CA TYR A 450 5.26 9.31 17.32
C TYR A 450 6.15 9.51 18.54
N SER A 451 6.94 10.58 18.57
CA SER A 451 7.72 10.96 19.76
C SER A 451 6.79 11.50 20.85
N TYR A 452 5.79 12.31 20.49
CA TYR A 452 4.74 12.73 21.44
C TYR A 452 3.97 11.53 22.01
N ILE A 453 3.53 10.60 21.14
CA ILE A 453 2.84 9.38 21.57
C ILE A 453 3.74 8.53 22.48
N LEU A 454 5.04 8.44 22.20
CA LEU A 454 5.99 7.70 23.03
C LEU A 454 6.05 8.25 24.46
N GLU A 455 6.21 9.56 24.60
CA GLU A 455 6.32 10.19 25.92
C GLU A 455 4.98 10.10 26.68
N ASP A 456 3.85 10.40 26.02
CA ASP A 456 2.52 10.26 26.60
C ASP A 456 2.24 8.80 27.02
N LEU A 457 2.69 7.82 26.22
CA LEU A 457 2.52 6.39 26.52
C LEU A 457 3.35 5.96 27.73
N LYS A 458 4.60 6.41 27.86
CA LYS A 458 5.45 6.06 29.01
C LYS A 458 4.80 6.48 30.32
N VAL A 459 4.32 7.74 30.38
CA VAL A 459 3.61 8.28 31.54
C VAL A 459 2.36 7.45 31.84
N PHE A 460 1.57 7.16 30.82
CA PHE A 460 0.35 6.35 30.98
C PHE A 460 0.64 4.93 31.47
N MET A 461 1.66 4.26 30.92
CA MET A 461 2.02 2.88 31.30
C MET A 461 2.48 2.79 32.75
N ILE A 462 3.29 3.74 33.21
CA ILE A 462 3.75 3.79 34.61
C ILE A 462 2.57 3.97 35.57
N ALA A 463 1.57 4.78 35.19
CA ALA A 463 0.37 4.97 36.00
C ALA A 463 -0.53 3.73 36.00
N GLU A 464 -0.83 3.19 34.81
CA GLU A 464 -1.86 2.19 34.56
C GLU A 464 -1.45 0.75 34.91
N MET A 465 -0.17 0.39 34.75
CA MET A 465 0.27 -0.99 35.00
C MET A 465 0.40 -1.28 36.50
N GLU A 466 -0.13 -2.42 36.94
CA GLU A 466 0.02 -2.90 38.32
C GLU A 466 1.47 -3.31 38.59
N ASN A 467 2.08 -4.04 37.65
CA ASN A 467 3.48 -4.44 37.75
C ASN A 467 4.42 -3.28 37.38
N LYS A 468 4.80 -2.49 38.40
CA LYS A 468 5.67 -1.31 38.24
C LYS A 468 7.08 -1.65 37.75
N ASN A 469 7.59 -2.85 38.04
CA ASN A 469 8.88 -3.29 37.52
C ASN A 469 8.79 -3.51 36.00
N LEU A 470 7.77 -4.26 35.55
CA LEU A 470 7.52 -4.50 34.14
C LEU A 470 7.31 -3.19 33.37
N SER A 471 6.53 -2.23 33.90
CA SER A 471 6.33 -0.95 33.23
C SER A 471 7.64 -0.18 33.06
N THR A 472 8.51 -0.20 34.07
CA THR A 472 9.82 0.47 34.01
C THR A 472 10.73 -0.17 32.96
N ILE A 473 10.83 -1.51 32.96
CA ILE A 473 11.61 -2.27 31.97
C ILE A 473 11.13 -1.95 30.55
N VAL A 474 9.81 -2.00 30.32
CA VAL A 474 9.24 -1.77 28.99
C VAL A 474 9.45 -0.32 28.55
N CYS A 475 9.16 0.66 29.42
CA CYS A 475 9.34 2.08 29.09
C CYS A 475 10.78 2.43 28.69
N ASN A 476 11.78 1.79 29.31
CA ASN A 476 13.20 1.97 28.96
C ASN A 476 13.57 1.40 27.59
N GLN A 477 12.81 0.41 27.09
CA GLN A 477 13.03 -0.23 25.79
C GLN A 477 12.12 0.31 24.68
N LEU A 478 11.11 1.12 25.03
CA LEU A 478 10.24 1.74 24.04
C LEU A 478 11.00 2.78 23.21
N THR A 479 10.98 2.58 21.90
CA THR A 479 11.56 3.52 20.93
C THR A 479 10.48 4.08 20.03
N ARG A 480 10.75 5.24 19.41
CA ARG A 480 9.88 5.85 18.39
C ARG A 480 9.48 4.85 17.28
N LYS A 481 10.43 4.00 16.85
CA LYS A 481 10.21 2.96 15.83
C LYS A 481 9.20 1.91 16.30
N LEU A 482 9.31 1.44 17.54
CA LEU A 482 8.38 0.48 18.12
C LEU A 482 6.98 1.09 18.29
N VAL A 483 6.89 2.32 18.81
CA VAL A 483 5.63 3.06 18.94
C VAL A 483 4.94 3.25 17.58
N LYS A 484 5.67 3.69 16.54
CA LYS A 484 5.15 3.74 15.16
C LYS A 484 4.64 2.38 14.70
N GLY A 485 5.38 1.30 14.96
CA GLY A 485 4.99 -0.07 14.62
C GLY A 485 3.74 -0.60 15.34
N ILE A 486 3.34 0.03 16.45
CA ILE A 486 2.13 -0.29 17.22
C ILE A 486 0.96 0.56 16.74
N PHE A 487 1.07 1.89 16.83
CA PHE A 487 -0.08 2.79 16.69
C PHE A 487 -0.46 3.09 15.23
N MET A 488 0.50 3.19 14.30
CA MET A 488 0.15 3.39 12.89
C MET A 488 -0.70 2.21 12.36
N PRO A 489 -0.32 0.94 12.57
CA PRO A 489 -1.18 -0.18 12.17
C PRO A 489 -2.47 -0.33 12.99
N MET A 490 -2.53 0.22 14.21
CA MET A 490 -3.74 0.16 15.05
C MET A 490 -4.89 0.93 14.43
N ILE A 491 -4.61 2.11 13.85
CA ILE A 491 -5.54 2.87 13.00
C ILE A 491 -6.10 1.99 11.88
N TYR A 492 -5.27 1.08 11.37
CA TYR A 492 -5.62 0.16 10.29
C TYR A 492 -6.25 -1.16 10.73
N GLY A 493 -6.70 -1.25 11.99
CA GLY A 493 -7.40 -2.41 12.52
C GLY A 493 -6.48 -3.56 12.94
N LYS A 494 -5.20 -3.27 13.23
CA LYS A 494 -4.32 -4.25 13.90
C LYS A 494 -4.94 -4.67 15.23
N THR A 495 -4.88 -5.97 15.50
CA THR A 495 -5.51 -6.56 16.70
C THR A 495 -4.53 -6.61 17.87
N LEU A 496 -5.07 -6.65 19.08
CA LEU A 496 -4.29 -6.84 20.32
C LEU A 496 -3.35 -8.04 20.22
N MET A 497 -3.81 -9.15 19.61
CA MET A 497 -3.00 -10.37 19.49
C MET A 497 -1.82 -10.19 18.54
N SER A 498 -2.02 -9.44 17.46
CA SER A 498 -0.93 -9.11 16.54
C SER A 498 0.08 -8.20 17.22
N THR A 499 -0.38 -7.19 17.97
CA THR A 499 0.50 -6.28 18.71
C THR A 499 1.29 -7.01 19.81
N ALA A 500 0.65 -7.91 20.56
CA ALA A 500 1.32 -8.71 21.59
C ALA A 500 2.41 -9.62 21.02
N ARG A 501 2.19 -10.15 19.80
CA ARG A 501 3.21 -10.94 19.08
C ARG A 501 4.39 -10.07 18.65
N ASP A 502 4.11 -8.92 18.05
CA ASP A 502 5.15 -8.01 17.59
C ASP A 502 5.99 -7.47 18.76
N LEU A 503 5.35 -7.18 19.89
CA LEU A 503 6.02 -6.80 21.13
C LEU A 503 6.90 -7.94 21.66
N LYS A 504 6.41 -9.18 21.65
CA LYS A 504 7.21 -10.35 22.03
C LYS A 504 8.42 -10.48 21.12
N ASP A 505 8.25 -10.34 19.81
CA ASP A 505 9.34 -10.51 18.85
C ASP A 505 10.44 -9.42 19.02
N HIS A 506 10.07 -8.22 19.47
CA HIS A 506 11.03 -7.13 19.74
C HIS A 506 11.61 -7.14 21.16
N LEU A 507 10.85 -7.59 22.16
CA LEU A 507 11.18 -7.49 23.59
C LEU A 507 11.38 -8.86 24.24
N SER A 508 11.57 -9.94 23.48
CA SER A 508 11.63 -11.31 24.02
C SER A 508 12.71 -11.53 25.07
N HIS A 509 13.77 -10.71 25.07
CA HIS A 509 14.84 -10.76 26.07
C HIS A 509 14.41 -10.15 27.42
N PHE A 510 13.37 -9.32 27.42
CA PHE A 510 12.94 -8.53 28.57
C PHE A 510 11.59 -8.97 29.13
N ILE A 511 10.70 -9.52 28.29
CA ILE A 511 9.34 -9.87 28.67
C ILE A 511 8.90 -11.24 28.14
N THR A 512 8.02 -11.88 28.89
CA THR A 512 7.35 -13.14 28.52
C THR A 512 6.17 -12.90 27.55
N HIS A 513 5.63 -13.99 26.98
CA HIS A 513 4.43 -13.91 26.14
C HIS A 513 3.18 -13.42 26.91
N LYS A 514 3.08 -13.72 28.22
CA LYS A 514 1.95 -13.25 29.03
C LYS A 514 2.06 -11.73 29.26
N GLU A 515 3.25 -11.26 29.59
CA GLU A 515 3.54 -9.84 29.79
C GLU A 515 3.40 -9.05 28.48
N SER A 516 3.75 -9.63 27.32
CA SER A 516 3.54 -8.95 26.04
C SER A 516 2.06 -8.71 25.71
N PHE A 517 1.16 -9.59 26.17
CA PHE A 517 -0.28 -9.37 26.08
C PHE A 517 -0.74 -8.25 27.02
N GLU A 518 -0.20 -8.21 28.24
CA GLU A 518 -0.50 -7.17 29.23
C GLU A 518 -0.10 -5.79 28.69
N VAL A 519 1.15 -5.65 28.22
CA VAL A 519 1.66 -4.43 27.59
C VAL A 519 0.80 -4.02 26.38
N ALA A 520 0.47 -4.96 25.50
CA ALA A 520 -0.41 -4.67 24.36
C ALA A 520 -1.79 -4.17 24.82
N SER A 521 -2.35 -4.75 25.87
CA SER A 521 -3.65 -4.34 26.42
C SER A 521 -3.61 -2.91 26.93
N VAL A 522 -2.52 -2.51 27.60
CA VAL A 522 -2.29 -1.14 28.06
C VAL A 522 -2.15 -0.19 26.88
N CYS A 523 -1.43 -0.54 25.81
CA CYS A 523 -1.37 0.28 24.59
C CYS A 523 -2.76 0.52 23.95
N PHE A 524 -3.63 -0.49 23.92
CA PHE A 524 -5.01 -0.35 23.43
C PHE A 524 -5.90 0.45 24.40
N LYS A 525 -5.63 0.39 25.71
CA LYS A 525 -6.31 1.26 26.68
C LYS A 525 -5.88 2.71 26.49
N PHE A 526 -4.57 2.97 26.39
CA PHE A 526 -4.00 4.28 26.07
C PHE A 526 -4.63 4.88 24.81
N TRP A 527 -4.71 4.12 23.72
CA TRP A 527 -5.32 4.59 22.47
C TRP A 527 -6.76 5.06 22.66
N ARG A 528 -7.58 4.26 23.34
CA ARG A 528 -9.00 4.58 23.59
C ARG A 528 -9.18 5.80 24.50
N THR A 529 -8.27 5.99 25.46
CA THR A 529 -8.33 7.11 26.40
C THR A 529 -7.82 8.40 25.78
N GLN A 530 -6.69 8.36 25.07
CA GLN A 530 -6.05 9.56 24.53
C GLN A 530 -6.60 10.01 23.18
N PHE A 531 -7.13 9.08 22.37
CA PHE A 531 -7.66 9.38 21.04
C PHE A 531 -9.13 8.97 20.87
N PRO A 532 -10.04 9.39 21.78
CA PRO A 532 -11.44 8.97 21.74
C PRO A 532 -12.16 9.42 20.45
N GLY A 533 -11.80 10.58 19.90
CA GLY A 533 -12.33 11.07 18.62
C GLY A 533 -11.97 10.15 17.44
N MET A 534 -10.71 9.67 17.39
CA MET A 534 -10.28 8.72 16.36
C MET A 534 -10.99 7.38 16.50
N GLU A 535 -11.05 6.83 17.72
CA GLU A 535 -11.77 5.58 17.99
C GLU A 535 -13.24 5.70 17.57
N CYS A 536 -13.87 6.84 17.86
CA CYS A 536 -15.24 7.14 17.48
C CYS A 536 -15.44 7.12 15.96
N LEU A 537 -14.60 7.84 15.21
CA LEU A 537 -14.65 7.94 13.75
C LEU A 537 -14.34 6.60 13.07
N ILE A 538 -13.31 5.89 13.55
CA ILE A 538 -12.96 4.55 13.06
C ILE A 538 -14.14 3.60 13.24
N ARG A 539 -14.74 3.57 14.44
CA ARG A 539 -15.89 2.71 14.73
C ARG A 539 -17.09 3.02 13.83
N LEU A 540 -17.38 4.31 13.61
CA LEU A 540 -18.46 4.76 12.73
C LEU A 540 -18.31 4.22 11.30
N ILE A 541 -17.17 4.50 10.68
CA ILE A 541 -16.89 4.12 9.29
C ILE A 541 -16.89 2.60 9.13
N ARG A 542 -16.32 1.87 10.10
CA ARG A 542 -16.31 0.40 10.10
C ARG A 542 -17.72 -0.19 10.16
N HIS A 543 -18.57 0.30 11.07
CA HIS A 543 -19.94 -0.19 11.18
C HIS A 543 -20.78 0.11 9.93
N ILE A 544 -20.60 1.26 9.29
CA ILE A 544 -21.23 1.56 7.99
C ILE A 544 -20.85 0.49 6.95
N GLY A 545 -19.56 0.16 6.85
CA GLY A 545 -19.08 -0.92 5.97
C GLY A 545 -19.69 -2.28 6.32
N TRP A 546 -19.82 -2.59 7.62
CA TRP A 546 -20.49 -3.80 8.07
C TRP A 546 -21.95 -3.85 7.63
N ILE A 547 -22.72 -2.76 7.76
CA ILE A 547 -24.13 -2.69 7.35
C ILE A 547 -24.27 -2.97 5.85
N ALA A 548 -23.44 -2.32 5.01
CA ALA A 548 -23.44 -2.55 3.57
C ALA A 548 -23.17 -4.03 3.23
N SER A 549 -22.14 -4.63 3.84
CA SER A 549 -21.80 -6.05 3.62
C SER A 549 -22.86 -7.01 4.16
N ALA A 550 -23.46 -6.69 5.31
CA ALA A 550 -24.53 -7.48 5.92
C ALA A 550 -25.81 -7.46 5.07
N ARG A 551 -25.98 -6.42 4.26
CA ARG A 551 -27.03 -6.27 3.24
C ARG A 551 -26.71 -6.91 1.89
N ASP A 552 -25.62 -7.67 1.81
CA ASP A 552 -25.12 -8.25 0.57
C ASP A 552 -24.84 -7.18 -0.51
N ARG A 553 -24.24 -6.07 -0.10
CA ARG A 553 -23.78 -5.00 -0.98
C ARG A 553 -22.29 -4.71 -0.77
N PRO A 554 -21.56 -4.23 -1.80
CA PRO A 554 -20.22 -3.71 -1.63
C PRO A 554 -20.24 -2.37 -0.89
N VAL A 555 -19.07 -1.93 -0.43
CA VAL A 555 -18.87 -0.60 0.15
C VAL A 555 -18.37 0.35 -0.93
N PHE A 556 -18.97 1.54 -0.99
CA PHE A 556 -18.61 2.59 -1.94
C PHE A 556 -17.90 3.74 -1.22
N TYR A 557 -16.83 4.24 -1.82
CA TYR A 557 -16.13 5.43 -1.34
C TYR A 557 -15.97 6.40 -2.48
N ARG A 558 -16.22 7.68 -2.23
CA ARG A 558 -16.22 8.68 -3.29
C ARG A 558 -15.25 9.80 -2.99
N VAL A 559 -14.62 10.26 -4.08
CA VAL A 559 -13.84 11.48 -4.19
C VAL A 559 -14.21 12.15 -5.53
N PRO A 560 -13.94 13.45 -5.73
CA PRO A 560 -14.31 14.17 -6.96
C PRO A 560 -13.96 13.46 -8.27
N TYR A 561 -12.82 12.77 -8.35
CA TYR A 561 -12.39 12.08 -9.57
C TYR A 561 -13.12 10.77 -9.84
N PHE A 562 -13.48 10.00 -8.80
CA PHE A 562 -13.97 8.63 -8.97
C PHE A 562 -14.60 8.06 -7.70
N THR A 563 -15.33 6.96 -7.87
CA THR A 563 -15.85 6.13 -6.77
C THR A 563 -15.13 4.78 -6.76
N THR A 564 -14.53 4.41 -5.63
CA THR A 564 -13.91 3.08 -5.45
C THR A 564 -14.92 2.12 -4.82
N VAL A 565 -14.80 0.84 -5.18
CA VAL A 565 -15.70 -0.22 -4.72
C VAL A 565 -14.89 -1.31 -4.02
N GLN A 566 -15.33 -1.68 -2.82
CA GLN A 566 -14.75 -2.74 -2.00
C GLN A 566 -15.76 -3.86 -1.76
N ASP A 567 -15.50 -5.05 -2.29
CA ASP A 567 -16.37 -6.22 -2.10
C ASP A 567 -15.60 -7.47 -1.62
N TYR A 568 -15.20 -7.51 -0.35
CA TYR A 568 -14.51 -8.68 0.19
C TYR A 568 -15.42 -9.91 0.24
N MET A 569 -14.95 -11.00 -0.37
CA MET A 569 -15.62 -12.30 -0.39
C MET A 569 -14.91 -13.30 0.53
N ILE A 570 -15.67 -14.23 1.12
CA ILE A 570 -15.11 -15.31 1.93
C ILE A 570 -14.29 -16.20 1.02
N MET A 571 -13.01 -16.36 1.36
CA MET A 571 -12.10 -17.24 0.66
C MET A 571 -12.26 -18.68 1.15
N VAL A 572 -12.70 -19.58 0.27
CA VAL A 572 -12.92 -21.00 0.59
C VAL A 572 -11.79 -21.88 0.06
N PRO A 573 -11.32 -22.86 0.85
CA PRO A 573 -10.29 -23.78 0.38
C PRO A 573 -10.88 -24.77 -0.63
N ILE A 574 -10.18 -24.94 -1.75
CA ILE A 574 -10.37 -26.02 -2.70
C ILE A 574 -9.10 -26.87 -2.76
N ASN A 575 -9.25 -28.18 -2.92
CA ASN A 575 -8.13 -29.10 -3.02
C ASN A 575 -7.84 -29.39 -4.48
N ILE A 576 -6.64 -29.04 -4.92
CA ILE A 576 -6.11 -29.38 -6.23
C ILE A 576 -5.15 -30.54 -6.03
N TRP A 577 -5.29 -31.55 -6.89
CA TRP A 577 -4.44 -32.72 -6.89
C TRP A 577 -3.61 -32.73 -8.16
N PHE A 578 -2.36 -33.12 -8.04
CA PHE A 578 -1.53 -33.44 -9.19
C PHE A 578 -0.67 -34.67 -8.89
N TYR A 579 -0.16 -35.27 -9.96
CA TYR A 579 0.66 -36.46 -9.90
C TYR A 579 2.11 -36.09 -10.18
N ASP A 580 2.98 -36.41 -9.24
CA ASP A 580 4.43 -36.33 -9.41
C ASP A 580 4.88 -37.65 -10.03
N GLY A 581 5.12 -37.59 -11.34
CA GLY A 581 5.54 -38.75 -12.13
C GLY A 581 6.93 -39.26 -11.78
N LEU A 582 7.82 -38.39 -11.27
CA LEU A 582 9.18 -38.75 -10.91
C LEU A 582 9.21 -39.65 -9.66
N HIS A 583 8.46 -39.30 -8.63
CA HIS A 583 8.39 -40.06 -7.37
C HIS A 583 7.16 -40.98 -7.31
N LYS A 584 6.38 -41.07 -8.39
CA LYS A 584 5.12 -41.83 -8.50
C LYS A 584 4.14 -41.52 -7.36
N LYS A 585 4.10 -40.26 -6.92
CA LYS A 585 3.34 -39.84 -5.73
C LYS A 585 2.25 -38.83 -6.10
N ARG A 586 1.11 -38.92 -5.42
CA ARG A 586 0.04 -37.92 -5.58
C ARG A 586 0.18 -36.84 -4.52
N HIS A 587 0.27 -35.59 -4.94
CA HIS A 587 0.35 -34.44 -4.03
C HIS A 587 -0.98 -33.70 -3.97
N ARG A 588 -1.31 -33.20 -2.78
CA ARG A 588 -2.49 -32.36 -2.53
C ARG A 588 -2.05 -30.96 -2.18
N VAL A 589 -2.64 -29.99 -2.87
CA VAL A 589 -2.41 -28.58 -2.64
C VAL A 589 -3.74 -27.88 -2.40
N THR A 590 -3.79 -27.04 -1.37
CA THR A 590 -4.99 -26.26 -1.05
C THR A 590 -4.85 -24.86 -1.61
N LEU A 591 -5.74 -24.51 -2.55
CA LEU A 591 -5.91 -23.14 -3.04
C LEU A 591 -7.09 -22.49 -2.34
N ARG A 592 -7.05 -21.17 -2.12
CA ARG A 592 -8.20 -20.43 -1.60
C ARG A 592 -8.81 -19.60 -2.71
N VAL A 593 -10.09 -19.80 -2.99
CA VAL A 593 -10.83 -19.07 -4.03
C VAL A 593 -11.98 -18.27 -3.44
N SER A 594 -12.36 -17.18 -4.10
CA SER A 594 -13.49 -16.34 -3.71
C SER A 594 -14.80 -17.16 -3.76
N SER A 595 -15.60 -17.10 -2.70
CA SER A 595 -16.94 -17.70 -2.66
C SER A 595 -18.00 -16.69 -3.11
N SER A 596 -19.26 -17.11 -3.17
CA SER A 596 -20.39 -16.20 -3.41
C SER A 596 -20.87 -15.45 -2.16
N LYS A 597 -20.22 -15.66 -1.00
CA LYS A 597 -20.62 -15.04 0.28
C LYS A 597 -19.63 -13.95 0.63
N ARG A 598 -20.14 -12.77 1.00
CA ARG A 598 -19.33 -11.65 1.47
C ARG A 598 -18.69 -11.93 2.82
N ASP A 599 -17.45 -11.50 2.99
CA ASP A 599 -16.73 -11.55 4.25
C ASP A 599 -17.01 -10.29 5.06
N ARG A 600 -18.10 -10.32 5.83
CA ARG A 600 -18.55 -9.20 6.67
C ARG A 600 -17.49 -8.75 7.67
N ARG A 601 -16.67 -9.68 8.19
CA ARG A 601 -15.62 -9.36 9.15
C ARG A 601 -14.47 -8.64 8.47
N LYS A 602 -14.01 -9.14 7.32
CA LYS A 602 -12.93 -8.50 6.56
C LYS A 602 -13.37 -7.13 6.04
N THR A 603 -14.61 -7.00 5.57
CA THR A 603 -15.21 -5.72 5.18
C THR A 603 -15.24 -4.74 6.34
N ASP A 604 -15.79 -5.11 7.50
CA ASP A 604 -15.82 -4.25 8.69
C ASP A 604 -14.42 -3.73 9.06
N ILE A 605 -13.41 -4.60 9.18
CA ILE A 605 -12.07 -4.19 9.60
C ILE A 605 -11.36 -3.33 8.54
N SER A 606 -11.55 -3.63 7.25
CA SER A 606 -10.81 -2.94 6.18
C SER A 606 -11.44 -1.63 5.74
N THR A 607 -12.71 -1.38 6.11
CA THR A 607 -13.48 -0.25 5.57
C THR A 607 -12.83 1.09 5.89
N PHE A 608 -12.35 1.28 7.12
CA PHE A 608 -11.67 2.52 7.52
C PHE A 608 -10.33 2.72 6.80
N VAL A 609 -9.55 1.66 6.62
CA VAL A 609 -8.24 1.73 5.94
C VAL A 609 -8.40 2.15 4.49
N ASN A 610 -9.35 1.53 3.80
CA ASN A 610 -9.63 1.85 2.40
C ASN A 610 -10.27 3.24 2.27
N PHE A 611 -11.01 3.69 3.29
CA PHE A 611 -11.47 5.07 3.38
C PHE A 611 -10.27 6.03 3.39
N ILE A 612 -9.32 5.89 4.33
CA ILE A 612 -8.16 6.79 4.44
C ILE A 612 -7.26 6.73 3.20
N HIS A 613 -6.92 5.53 2.70
CA HIS A 613 -6.05 5.38 1.53
C HIS A 613 -6.63 5.99 0.25
N GLN A 614 -7.95 6.04 0.09
CA GLN A 614 -8.56 6.74 -1.03
C GLN A 614 -8.39 8.26 -0.92
N ARG A 615 -8.48 8.83 0.29
CA ARG A 615 -8.32 10.28 0.48
C ARG A 615 -6.87 10.68 0.25
N ASP A 616 -5.95 9.88 0.78
CA ASP A 616 -4.52 9.99 0.51
C ASP A 616 -4.22 9.98 -1.00
N ALA A 617 -4.77 9.02 -1.75
CA ALA A 617 -4.66 8.99 -3.21
C ALA A 617 -5.24 10.24 -3.89
N HIS A 618 -6.40 10.71 -3.44
CA HIS A 618 -7.02 11.93 -3.98
C HIS A 618 -6.18 13.19 -3.71
N ILE A 619 -5.63 13.33 -2.50
CA ILE A 619 -4.71 14.41 -2.13
C ILE A 619 -3.50 14.38 -3.06
N ALA A 620 -2.86 13.22 -3.23
CA ALA A 620 -1.72 13.09 -4.12
C ALA A 620 -2.04 13.52 -5.56
N MET A 621 -3.19 13.09 -6.10
CA MET A 621 -3.63 13.49 -7.43
C MET A 621 -3.91 15.00 -7.56
N LYS A 622 -4.47 15.61 -6.51
CA LYS A 622 -4.73 17.06 -6.47
C LYS A 622 -3.43 17.86 -6.37
N VAL A 623 -2.44 17.40 -5.61
CA VAL A 623 -1.10 18.02 -5.60
C VAL A 623 -0.48 17.96 -7.00
N VAL A 624 -0.61 16.83 -7.71
CA VAL A 624 -0.12 16.71 -9.10
C VAL A 624 -0.83 17.68 -10.03
N GLU A 625 -2.15 17.84 -9.90
CA GLU A 625 -2.93 18.83 -10.67
C GLU A 625 -2.37 20.25 -10.46
N ARG A 626 -2.14 20.66 -9.20
CA ARG A 626 -1.55 21.97 -8.86
C ARG A 626 -0.11 22.15 -9.37
N MET A 627 0.70 21.09 -9.33
CA MET A 627 2.07 21.12 -9.86
C MET A 627 2.08 21.20 -11.39
N LEU A 628 1.10 20.57 -12.05
CA LEU A 628 0.91 20.67 -13.49
C LEU A 628 0.57 22.10 -13.93
N GLU A 629 -0.30 22.79 -13.18
CA GLU A 629 -0.64 24.21 -13.43
C GLU A 629 0.60 25.12 -13.41
N LYS A 630 1.61 24.78 -12.60
CA LYS A 630 2.91 25.47 -12.53
C LYS A 630 3.92 25.03 -13.59
N GLY A 631 3.63 23.98 -14.37
CA GLY A 631 4.60 23.38 -15.29
C GLY A 631 5.72 22.59 -14.59
N ALA A 632 5.60 22.33 -13.29
CA ALA A 632 6.65 21.73 -12.47
C ALA A 632 6.84 20.23 -12.76
N PRO A 633 8.08 19.69 -12.67
CA PRO A 633 8.31 18.25 -12.60
C PRO A 633 7.69 17.68 -11.34
N ILE A 634 7.05 16.51 -11.43
CA ILE A 634 6.48 15.87 -10.24
C ILE A 634 6.36 14.36 -10.44
N TYR A 635 6.73 13.62 -9.40
CA TYR A 635 6.49 12.19 -9.27
C TYR A 635 5.95 11.91 -7.87
N THR A 636 5.02 10.96 -7.75
CA THR A 636 4.43 10.59 -6.45
C THR A 636 4.70 9.14 -6.10
N VAL A 637 5.16 8.88 -4.87
CA VAL A 637 5.15 7.57 -4.21
C VAL A 637 4.11 7.63 -3.10
N HIS A 638 2.84 7.48 -3.46
CA HIS A 638 1.71 7.63 -2.51
C HIS A 638 1.70 9.01 -1.85
N ASP A 639 1.97 9.08 -0.54
CA ASP A 639 2.06 10.28 0.30
C ASP A 639 3.40 11.01 0.22
N ASN A 640 4.30 10.53 -0.64
CA ASN A 640 5.61 11.10 -0.88
C ASN A 640 5.69 11.77 -2.25
N PHE A 641 6.14 13.02 -2.28
CA PHE A 641 6.21 13.90 -3.44
C PHE A 641 7.66 14.13 -3.83
N ILE A 642 7.96 13.98 -5.11
CA ILE A 642 9.32 14.09 -5.66
C ILE A 642 9.31 15.14 -6.77
N THR A 643 10.11 16.18 -6.59
CA THR A 643 10.24 17.31 -7.53
C THR A 643 11.69 17.78 -7.61
N THR A 644 11.97 18.87 -8.32
CA THR A 644 13.28 19.53 -8.37
C THR A 644 13.38 20.62 -7.30
N ALA A 645 14.62 21.05 -6.98
CA ALA A 645 14.91 22.05 -5.94
C ALA A 645 14.06 23.32 -6.04
N GLU A 646 13.76 23.77 -7.26
CA GLU A 646 12.96 24.98 -7.54
C GLU A 646 11.57 24.95 -6.89
N TYR A 647 10.94 23.77 -6.78
CA TYR A 647 9.55 23.64 -6.33
C TYR A 647 9.38 22.97 -4.96
N THR A 648 10.47 22.65 -4.26
CA THR A 648 10.40 21.98 -2.95
C THR A 648 9.72 22.84 -1.88
N HIS A 649 9.97 24.15 -1.90
CA HIS A 649 9.37 25.11 -0.96
C HIS A 649 7.89 25.37 -1.24
N ASP A 650 7.43 25.13 -2.47
CA ASP A 650 6.03 25.28 -2.86
C ASP A 650 5.16 24.09 -2.39
N LEU A 651 5.73 22.88 -2.34
CA LEU A 651 4.99 21.65 -2.08
C LEU A 651 4.20 21.65 -0.75
N PRO A 652 4.76 22.07 0.41
CA PRO A 652 4.00 22.16 1.65
C PRO A 652 2.77 23.07 1.57
N ARG A 653 2.91 24.22 0.92
CA ARG A 653 1.80 25.17 0.74
C ARG A 653 0.74 24.62 -0.20
N ILE A 654 1.15 23.97 -1.29
CA ILE A 654 0.24 23.27 -2.21
C ILE A 654 -0.52 22.16 -1.47
N TYR A 655 0.18 21.34 -0.69
CA TYR A 655 -0.42 20.23 0.06
C TYR A 655 -1.49 20.72 1.04
N ILE A 656 -1.22 21.77 1.81
CA ILE A 656 -2.21 22.38 2.72
C ILE A 656 -3.41 22.93 1.95
N LYS A 657 -3.18 23.63 0.83
CA LYS A 657 -4.27 24.15 0.01
C LYS A 657 -5.17 23.01 -0.49
N VAL A 658 -4.58 21.90 -0.92
CA VAL A 658 -5.32 20.70 -1.33
C VAL A 658 -6.16 20.11 -0.18
N ILE A 659 -5.64 20.08 1.05
CA ILE A 659 -6.42 19.65 2.23
C ILE A 659 -7.60 20.60 2.47
N CYS A 660 -7.40 21.91 2.32
CA CYS A 660 -8.48 22.90 2.44
C CYS A 660 -9.54 22.72 1.35
N ASP A 661 -9.11 22.45 0.12
CA ASP A 661 -9.99 22.24 -1.04
C ASP A 661 -10.83 20.95 -0.94
N MET A 662 -10.55 20.06 0.02
CA MET A 662 -11.42 18.91 0.30
C MET A 662 -12.78 19.34 0.89
N GLY A 663 -12.88 20.55 1.45
CA GLY A 663 -14.11 21.11 2.02
C GLY A 663 -14.37 20.67 3.46
N PRO A 664 -15.60 20.87 3.99
CA PRO A 664 -15.94 20.51 5.36
C PRO A 664 -15.99 18.98 5.56
N PRO A 665 -15.31 18.41 6.59
CA PRO A 665 -15.21 16.96 6.75
C PRO A 665 -16.55 16.27 7.09
N LEU A 666 -17.51 16.97 7.70
CA LEU A 666 -18.84 16.41 7.97
C LEU A 666 -19.60 16.14 6.67
N SER A 667 -19.46 16.99 5.65
CA SER A 667 -20.07 16.80 4.33
C SER A 667 -19.58 15.51 3.67
N ILE A 668 -18.27 15.26 3.75
CA ILE A 668 -17.64 14.03 3.22
C ILE A 668 -18.17 12.79 3.95
N LEU A 669 -18.30 12.86 5.27
CA LEU A 669 -18.82 11.74 6.07
C LEU A 669 -20.31 11.50 5.81
N ASN A 670 -21.11 12.57 5.68
CA ASN A 670 -22.52 12.48 5.33
C ASN A 670 -22.71 11.86 3.94
N GLU A 671 -21.85 12.20 2.97
CA GLU A 671 -21.85 11.55 1.66
C GLU A 671 -21.54 10.05 1.77
N PHE A 672 -20.57 9.68 2.61
CA PHE A 672 -20.24 8.27 2.85
C PHE A 672 -21.42 7.49 3.48
N ILE A 673 -22.13 8.10 4.44
CA ILE A 673 -23.37 7.56 5.02
C ILE A 673 -24.45 7.46 3.95
N TYR A 674 -24.65 8.51 3.16
CA TYR A 674 -25.66 8.56 2.11
C TYR A 674 -25.49 7.40 1.13
N MET A 675 -24.30 7.22 0.57
CA MET A 675 -24.02 6.16 -0.42
C MET A 675 -24.26 4.76 0.12
N ASN A 676 -23.85 4.50 1.37
CA ASN A 676 -23.79 3.13 1.89
C ASN A 676 -25.05 2.73 2.68
N ILE A 677 -25.75 3.70 3.28
CA ILE A 677 -26.91 3.49 4.16
C ILE A 677 -28.21 4.00 3.53
N ILE A 678 -28.25 5.24 3.03
CA ILE A 678 -29.50 5.94 2.67
C ILE A 678 -29.91 5.67 1.22
N GLN A 679 -29.05 5.95 0.25
CA GLN A 679 -29.28 5.74 -1.18
C GLN A 679 -29.84 4.36 -1.55
N PRO A 680 -29.39 3.24 -0.92
CA PRO A 680 -29.91 1.91 -1.19
C PRO A 680 -31.38 1.70 -0.81
N ILE A 681 -31.89 2.50 0.12
CA ILE A 681 -33.29 2.50 0.54
C ILE A 681 -34.09 3.45 -0.36
N VAL A 682 -33.56 4.66 -0.60
CA VAL A 682 -34.23 5.68 -1.42
C VAL A 682 -34.46 5.25 -2.86
N LYS A 683 -33.57 4.44 -3.47
CA LYS A 683 -33.81 3.91 -4.82
C LYS A 683 -35.07 3.02 -4.94
N VAL A 684 -35.67 2.62 -3.82
CA VAL A 684 -36.91 1.83 -3.75
C VAL A 684 -38.14 2.73 -3.54
N GLU A 685 -37.98 3.96 -3.03
CA GLU A 685 -39.04 4.89 -2.64
C GLU A 685 -38.89 6.22 -3.39
N SER A 686 -39.87 6.61 -4.22
CA SER A 686 -39.76 7.76 -5.13
C SER A 686 -39.62 9.14 -4.45
N ASP A 687 -39.79 9.24 -3.13
CA ASP A 687 -39.88 10.50 -2.38
C ASP A 687 -38.73 10.73 -1.37
N GLY A 688 -37.61 9.99 -1.47
CA GLY A 688 -36.48 10.09 -0.54
C GLY A 688 -35.43 11.19 -0.87
N PRO A 689 -34.46 11.44 0.04
CA PRO A 689 -33.41 12.43 -0.16
C PRO A 689 -32.54 12.10 -1.37
N HIS A 690 -32.38 13.09 -2.24
CA HIS A 690 -31.49 13.01 -3.40
C HIS A 690 -30.02 13.13 -2.99
N GLU A 691 -29.12 12.86 -3.93
CA GLU A 691 -27.68 12.97 -3.74
C GLU A 691 -27.29 14.41 -3.40
N GLY A 692 -26.48 14.61 -2.36
CA GLY A 692 -26.11 15.95 -1.88
C GLY A 692 -27.10 16.58 -0.90
N TYR A 693 -28.27 15.97 -0.65
CA TYR A 693 -29.27 16.52 0.29
C TYR A 693 -28.74 16.76 1.71
N PHE A 694 -27.75 15.98 2.16
CA PHE A 694 -27.12 16.11 3.48
C PHE A 694 -25.72 16.73 3.42
N ALA A 695 -25.33 17.35 2.30
CA ALA A 695 -23.99 17.93 2.15
C ALA A 695 -23.78 19.12 3.09
N ASP A 696 -24.85 19.83 3.46
CA ASP A 696 -24.85 21.11 4.18
C ASP A 696 -25.67 21.08 5.48
N LYS A 697 -25.95 19.88 6.02
CA LYS A 697 -26.72 19.73 7.27
C LYS A 697 -26.33 18.49 8.04
N VAL A 698 -26.49 18.52 9.36
CA VAL A 698 -26.36 17.32 10.20
C VAL A 698 -27.52 16.35 9.89
N ILE A 699 -27.25 15.06 9.83
CA ILE A 699 -28.31 14.04 9.71
C ILE A 699 -28.92 13.84 11.09
N SER A 700 -30.21 14.14 11.28
CA SER A 700 -30.84 13.96 12.59
C SER A 700 -30.81 12.49 13.02
N LYS A 701 -30.81 12.26 14.34
CA LYS A 701 -30.77 10.92 14.93
C LYS A 701 -31.95 10.06 14.47
N GLU A 702 -33.13 10.66 14.37
CA GLU A 702 -34.38 10.03 13.94
C GLU A 702 -34.28 9.58 12.48
N ILE A 703 -33.82 10.48 11.60
CA ILE A 703 -33.63 10.21 10.17
C ILE A 703 -32.58 9.10 9.97
N LEU A 704 -31.43 9.22 10.63
CA LEU A 704 -30.38 8.22 10.52
C LEU A 704 -30.85 6.86 11.06
N HIS A 705 -31.57 6.84 12.19
CA HIS A 705 -32.12 5.62 12.77
C HIS A 705 -33.15 4.96 11.84
N TYR A 706 -34.04 5.74 11.22
CA TYR A 706 -34.99 5.25 10.22
C TYR A 706 -34.29 4.48 9.10
N TYR A 707 -33.32 5.12 8.42
CA TYR A 707 -32.61 4.46 7.30
C TYR A 707 -31.76 3.27 7.76
N LEU A 708 -31.17 3.32 8.94
CA LEU A 708 -30.44 2.18 9.51
C LEU A 708 -31.35 0.99 9.79
N LYS A 709 -32.55 1.22 10.34
CA LYS A 709 -33.55 0.17 10.57
C LYS A 709 -34.12 -0.39 9.27
N ALA A 710 -34.35 0.46 8.27
CA ALA A 710 -34.77 0.02 6.94
C ALA A 710 -33.75 -0.90 6.25
N ASN A 711 -32.46 -0.84 6.62
CA ASN A 711 -31.44 -1.76 6.13
C ASN A 711 -31.49 -3.15 6.80
N VAL A 712 -32.28 -3.38 7.86
CA VAL A 712 -32.35 -4.69 8.53
C VAL A 712 -33.11 -5.70 7.65
N PRO A 713 -32.59 -6.92 7.39
CA PRO A 713 -33.31 -7.92 6.61
C PRO A 713 -34.55 -8.46 7.32
N GLU A 714 -35.59 -8.73 6.55
CA GLU A 714 -36.72 -9.54 7.01
C GLU A 714 -36.23 -10.96 7.36
N ASN A 715 -36.84 -11.57 8.39
CA ASN A 715 -36.60 -12.97 8.78
C ASN A 715 -35.15 -13.30 9.21
N ILE A 716 -34.54 -12.46 10.04
CA ILE A 716 -33.23 -12.77 10.67
C ILE A 716 -33.39 -13.42 12.05
N SER A 717 -32.39 -14.21 12.46
CA SER A 717 -32.38 -14.85 13.78
C SER A 717 -32.24 -13.81 14.90
N LYS A 718 -32.75 -14.13 16.10
CA LYS A 718 -32.63 -13.26 17.30
C LYS A 718 -31.19 -12.82 17.58
N ARG A 719 -30.21 -13.73 17.41
CA ARG A 719 -28.78 -13.42 17.59
C ARG A 719 -28.27 -12.42 16.54
N MET A 720 -28.69 -12.57 15.29
CA MET A 720 -28.32 -11.64 14.23
C MET A 720 -29.00 -10.29 14.46
N MET A 721 -30.25 -10.27 14.90
CA MET A 721 -30.96 -9.04 15.27
C MET A 721 -30.22 -8.26 16.36
N ALA A 722 -29.80 -8.92 17.44
CA ALA A 722 -28.98 -8.29 18.48
C ALA A 722 -27.66 -7.70 17.92
N THR A 723 -27.04 -8.36 16.94
CA THR A 723 -25.84 -7.84 16.27
C THR A 723 -26.18 -6.60 15.42
N TRP A 724 -27.31 -6.59 14.74
CA TRP A 724 -27.79 -5.41 14.01
C TRP A 724 -28.07 -4.24 14.96
N GLU A 725 -28.74 -4.49 16.09
CA GLU A 725 -29.02 -3.46 17.09
C GLU A 725 -27.75 -2.88 17.71
N GLU A 726 -26.75 -3.72 18.02
CA GLU A 726 -25.42 -3.29 18.45
C GLU A 726 -24.77 -2.35 17.41
N ARG A 727 -24.79 -2.73 16.14
CA ARG A 727 -24.17 -1.96 15.05
C ARG A 727 -24.91 -0.65 14.78
N ILE A 728 -26.24 -0.67 14.78
CA ILE A 728 -27.08 0.52 14.61
C ILE A 728 -26.85 1.50 15.77
N SER A 729 -26.91 1.02 17.01
CA SER A 729 -26.62 1.82 18.20
C SER A 729 -25.20 2.40 18.14
N GLY A 730 -24.22 1.59 17.76
CA GLY A 730 -22.84 2.03 17.59
C GLY A 730 -22.67 3.13 16.53
N ILE A 731 -23.39 3.06 15.41
CA ILE A 731 -23.40 4.12 14.38
C ILE A 731 -24.05 5.39 14.93
N LEU A 732 -25.22 5.30 15.56
CA LEU A 732 -25.93 6.45 16.10
C LEU A 732 -25.09 7.18 17.15
N THR A 733 -24.55 6.45 18.13
CA THR A 733 -23.69 7.03 19.17
C THR A 733 -22.40 7.59 18.59
N SER A 734 -21.76 6.89 17.66
CA SER A 734 -20.53 7.41 17.06
C SER A 734 -20.77 8.63 16.16
N TYR A 735 -21.85 8.68 15.41
CA TYR A 735 -22.18 9.85 14.59
C TYR A 735 -22.51 11.06 15.48
N GLU A 736 -23.33 10.87 16.52
CA GLU A 736 -23.65 11.91 17.50
C GLU A 736 -22.39 12.45 18.20
N ASN A 737 -21.49 11.57 18.65
CA ASN A 737 -20.22 11.99 19.24
C ASN A 737 -19.32 12.68 18.22
N TYR A 738 -19.24 12.17 16.99
CA TYR A 738 -18.48 12.80 15.91
C TYR A 738 -18.98 14.22 15.63
N THR A 739 -20.31 14.42 15.52
CA THR A 739 -20.88 15.75 15.32
C THR A 739 -20.54 16.69 16.47
N ARG A 740 -20.51 16.23 17.73
CA ARG A 740 -20.02 17.06 18.85
C ARG A 740 -18.56 17.45 18.68
N TYR A 741 -17.70 16.53 18.23
CA TYR A 741 -16.30 16.85 17.96
C TYR A 741 -16.15 17.90 16.86
N VAL A 742 -16.95 17.89 15.79
CA VAL A 742 -16.74 18.78 14.63
C VAL A 742 -17.66 20.00 14.58
N CYS A 743 -18.75 20.04 15.35
CA CYS A 743 -19.65 21.19 15.53
C CYS A 743 -19.39 21.94 16.85
N GLY A 744 -18.69 21.33 17.81
CA GLY A 744 -18.56 21.84 19.18
C GLY A 744 -19.75 21.46 20.08
N ASP A 745 -19.83 22.07 21.25
CA ASP A 745 -20.91 21.83 22.23
C ASP A 745 -22.23 22.52 21.86
N PHE A 746 -22.29 23.21 20.72
CA PHE A 746 -23.48 23.85 20.22
C PHE A 746 -24.56 22.80 19.89
N GLN A 747 -25.71 22.91 20.55
CA GLN A 747 -26.88 22.07 20.29
C GLN A 747 -28.05 22.96 19.87
N SER A 748 -28.55 22.73 18.67
CA SER A 748 -29.77 23.35 18.16
C SER A 748 -30.76 22.28 17.70
N PRO A 749 -32.09 22.48 17.88
CA PRO A 749 -33.08 21.60 17.29
C PRO A 749 -33.08 21.65 15.75
N THR A 750 -32.49 22.67 15.15
CA THR A 750 -32.37 22.85 13.69
C THR A 750 -31.05 22.24 13.18
N PRO A 751 -31.08 21.19 12.33
CA PRO A 751 -29.86 20.55 11.83
C PRO A 751 -28.94 21.47 11.00
N MET A 752 -29.51 22.54 10.44
CA MET A 752 -28.78 23.56 9.68
C MET A 752 -27.92 24.44 10.60
N ASP A 753 -28.41 24.82 11.77
CA ASP A 753 -27.62 25.66 12.69
C ASP A 753 -26.45 24.89 13.30
N CYS A 754 -26.62 23.58 13.55
CA CYS A 754 -25.50 22.72 13.93
C CYS A 754 -24.45 22.59 12.82
N PHE A 755 -24.86 22.63 11.55
CA PHE A 755 -23.92 22.61 10.43
C PHE A 755 -23.20 23.95 10.27
N ARG A 756 -23.87 25.08 10.48
CA ARG A 756 -23.20 26.40 10.53
C ARG A 756 -22.11 26.44 11.61
N ALA A 757 -22.37 25.88 12.79
CA ALA A 757 -21.34 25.74 13.82
C ALA A 757 -20.16 24.86 13.38
N HIS A 758 -20.43 23.83 12.57
CA HIS A 758 -19.38 23.04 11.92
C HIS A 758 -18.57 23.86 10.91
N GLU A 759 -19.23 24.63 10.04
CA GLU A 759 -18.57 25.51 9.07
C GLU A 759 -17.67 26.52 9.78
N GLU A 760 -18.15 27.19 10.83
CA GLU A 760 -17.32 28.12 11.61
C GLU A 760 -16.09 27.43 12.23
N LYS A 761 -16.25 26.20 12.74
CA LYS A 761 -15.13 25.44 13.30
C LYS A 761 -14.15 25.02 12.21
N TRP A 762 -14.66 24.64 11.04
CA TRP A 762 -13.87 24.31 9.87
C TRP A 762 -13.07 25.54 9.40
N GLU A 763 -13.69 26.71 9.26
CA GLU A 763 -13.04 27.98 8.90
C GLU A 763 -11.95 28.36 9.91
N LYS A 764 -12.21 28.18 11.21
CA LYS A 764 -11.20 28.39 12.28
C LYS A 764 -10.03 27.41 12.17
N PHE A 765 -10.26 26.17 11.74
CA PHE A 765 -9.20 25.21 11.51
C PHE A 765 -8.42 25.54 10.24
N GLN A 766 -9.11 25.86 9.14
CA GLN A 766 -8.54 26.27 7.87
C GLN A 766 -7.66 27.52 7.99
N SER A 767 -8.09 28.53 8.75
CA SER A 767 -7.28 29.74 8.99
C SER A 767 -5.98 29.44 9.75
N LYS A 768 -5.92 28.37 10.56
CA LYS A 768 -4.67 27.90 11.17
C LYS A 768 -3.75 27.20 10.18
N LEU A 769 -4.31 26.47 9.21
CA LEU A 769 -3.54 25.83 8.15
C LEU A 769 -2.90 26.84 7.20
N LEU A 770 -3.65 27.89 6.85
CA LEU A 770 -3.27 28.91 5.86
C LEU A 770 -2.55 30.13 6.46
N ARG A 771 -2.00 30.02 7.68
CA ARG A 771 -1.31 31.14 8.34
C ARG A 771 -0.10 31.59 7.52
N GLU A 772 0.02 32.89 7.27
CA GLU A 772 1.19 33.43 6.57
C GLU A 772 2.48 33.26 7.38
N GLU A 773 2.36 33.36 8.71
CA GLU A 773 3.46 33.17 9.66
C GLU A 773 3.66 31.69 10.00
N GLY A 774 4.93 31.25 9.99
CA GLY A 774 5.36 29.92 10.40
C GLY A 774 6.03 29.11 9.28
N ASN A 775 6.73 28.06 9.70
CA ASN A 775 7.44 27.12 8.83
C ASN A 775 6.56 25.94 8.46
N TYR A 776 6.53 25.61 7.17
CA TYR A 776 5.62 24.62 6.62
C TYR A 776 6.32 23.26 6.47
N TYR A 777 5.96 22.30 7.33
CA TYR A 777 6.56 20.95 7.33
C TYR A 777 5.54 19.82 7.12
N CYS A 778 4.33 20.12 6.63
CA CYS A 778 3.29 19.11 6.41
C CYS A 778 3.74 18.00 5.44
N VAL A 779 4.59 18.35 4.47
CA VAL A 779 5.45 17.44 3.72
C VAL A 779 6.89 17.94 3.86
N HIS A 780 7.84 17.06 4.17
CA HIS A 780 9.26 17.42 4.35
C HIS A 780 10.18 16.23 4.06
N TYR A 781 11.51 16.45 4.05
CA TYR A 781 12.52 15.44 3.67
C TYR A 781 12.50 14.10 4.44
#